data_AF-A0A978TDW8-F1
#
_entry.id   AF-A0A978TDW8-F1
#
_cell.length_a   1.000
_cell.length_b   1.000
_cell.length_c   1.000
_cell.angle_alpha   90.00
_cell.angle_beta   90.00
_cell.angle_gamma   90.00
#
_symmetry.space_group_name_H-M   'P 1'
#
loop_
_entity.id
_entity.type
_entity.pdbx_description
1 polymer ?
#
loop_
_entity_poly.entity_id
_entity_poly.type
_entity_poly.pdbx_seq_one_letter_code
_entity_poly.pdbx_strand_id
1 'polypeptide(L)'
;TSPPHPSTTLPILQTAFGYTFEELRLLLKPMAENGVEAVGAMGTDTPLPVLSNKPRLLYDYFHQLFAQVTNPPIDSIREAIITSAETTIGSERNLLKPEPESCRLINLKTPIITNAELAQLKQAGSQGFPSVTLPMVFEAAQGEAGLKSALDGICQAADAAIAAGKSLIILSDRAIDKDHAPIPALLAVAGLHHHLIRNGTRTRVGLVLESGEPREVHHFAVLIGYGCGAINPYLVFDTIEGMIQDQLLPPMDREKACQNFIKAVTKGVIKIASKIGISTIQSYRGAQIFEALGLNQAVIDQYFTWTASRIQGVGLDVLAEEALRRHRHAFPDRPLEHITLDVGGDYQWRKEGEAHLLSPEVIHTLQKAVRTGDYQVYKQYAKLVNEQDKQLFRLRDLLQFKTREPVPLEEVEPVEAITRRFKTGAMSYGSISKEAHEALAIAMNRIGGKSNTGEGGEDPERYTWTNEKGDSKNSAIKQVASGRFGVTSLYLSQAKELQIKMAQGAKPGEGGQLPGRKVYPWIAKVRHSTPGVGLISPPPHHDIYSIEDLAELIHDLKNANRKARINVKLVSEVGVGTIAAGVAKAHADVILIAGFDGGTGASPQTSIKHAGLPWELGLAETHQTLVMNNLRSRVVVETDGQMKTGRDVVMAALLGAEEFGFSTAPLVSLGCIMMRVCHMNTCPVGVATQDPELRKHFMGDPDHVVNFMGFIAQEMREIMASLGFRTLNEMVGRTDVLEAKAALDHWKAKGIDLSPILYQPEVGPEVGRYCQVAQDHGLEKSLDMTVLLELCQPAIEAGERVAATLPIQNTNRVVGTILGNEITKRHWEGLPEDTIHLHFQGSAGQSFGAFVPRGVTLELEGEANDYLGKGLSGGKLILYPPKQSTFVPAENIITGNVAFYGATSGEAFIRGLAGERFCVRNSGVTAVVEGVGDHGCEYMTGGRAIILGRTGRNFAAGMSGGIAYVLDEAGDFALRCNTEMVDLERLEDPEEIRDLQELIQRHVGYTESKLGQRILNHWETMVPQFVKVMPRDYKRVLQHIQKALADGLTGDEALTAAFEENARDVARIGGS
;
A
#
# COMPACT_ATOMS: atom_id res chain seq x y z
N THR A 1 24.45 -35.73 8.53
CA THR A 1 25.28 -36.00 7.36
C THR A 1 24.43 -36.72 6.34
N SER A 2 24.00 -36.02 5.29
CA SER A 2 23.11 -36.58 4.25
C SER A 2 23.87 -37.56 3.35
N PRO A 3 23.25 -38.65 2.86
CA PRO A 3 23.87 -39.50 1.86
C PRO A 3 24.07 -38.73 0.54
N PRO A 4 25.05 -39.10 -0.29
CA PRO A 4 25.27 -38.46 -1.58
C PRO A 4 24.06 -38.72 -2.49
N HIS A 5 23.48 -37.66 -3.06
CA HIS A 5 22.41 -37.79 -4.05
C HIS A 5 22.92 -38.56 -5.30
N PRO A 6 22.23 -39.62 -5.76
CA PRO A 6 22.54 -40.23 -7.05
C PRO A 6 22.06 -39.32 -8.20
N SER A 7 22.99 -38.98 -9.09
CA SER A 7 22.87 -38.66 -10.54
C SER A 7 21.81 -37.68 -11.09
N THR A 8 21.13 -36.85 -10.31
CA THR A 8 20.37 -35.70 -10.85
C THR A 8 21.05 -34.40 -10.43
N THR A 9 21.57 -33.62 -11.38
CA THR A 9 22.28 -32.36 -11.08
C THR A 9 21.28 -31.30 -10.58
N LEU A 10 21.65 -30.51 -9.56
CA LEU A 10 20.81 -29.42 -8.99
C LEU A 10 20.14 -28.53 -10.06
N PRO A 11 20.84 -28.13 -11.15
CA PRO A 11 20.22 -27.38 -12.24
C PRO A 11 19.05 -28.08 -12.93
N ILE A 12 19.05 -29.41 -13.08
CA ILE A 12 17.92 -30.15 -13.65
C ILE A 12 16.65 -29.94 -12.80
N LEU A 13 16.78 -30.09 -11.49
CA LEU A 13 15.65 -29.90 -10.57
C LEU A 13 15.17 -28.45 -10.60
N GLN A 14 16.10 -27.50 -10.52
CA GLN A 14 15.79 -26.07 -10.61
C GLN A 14 15.01 -25.75 -11.90
N THR A 15 15.48 -26.24 -13.04
CA THR A 15 14.80 -26.06 -14.33
C THR A 15 13.40 -26.70 -14.35
N ALA A 16 13.24 -27.91 -13.80
CA ALA A 16 11.95 -28.60 -13.77
C ALA A 16 10.91 -27.86 -12.91
N PHE A 17 11.35 -27.26 -11.80
CA PHE A 17 10.52 -26.42 -10.93
C PHE A 17 10.44 -24.95 -11.37
N GLY A 18 11.08 -24.59 -12.49
CA GLY A 18 10.97 -23.28 -13.13
C GLY A 18 11.81 -22.16 -12.51
N TYR A 19 12.88 -22.49 -11.79
CA TYR A 19 13.80 -21.49 -11.24
C TYR A 19 14.53 -20.75 -12.35
N THR A 20 14.69 -19.43 -12.18
CA THR A 20 15.46 -18.60 -13.11
C THR A 20 16.64 -17.91 -12.42
N PHE A 21 17.66 -17.56 -13.19
CA PHE A 21 18.80 -16.79 -12.65
C PHE A 21 18.36 -15.42 -12.10
N GLU A 22 17.31 -14.82 -12.67
CA GLU A 22 16.74 -13.57 -12.16
C GLU A 22 16.18 -13.73 -10.74
N GLU A 23 15.40 -14.78 -10.48
CA GLU A 23 14.83 -15.07 -9.15
C GLU A 23 15.93 -15.32 -8.11
N LEU A 24 16.97 -16.09 -8.47
CA LEU A 24 18.12 -16.33 -7.59
C LEU A 24 18.77 -15.01 -7.16
N ARG A 25 19.06 -14.14 -8.13
CA ARG A 25 19.78 -12.87 -7.91
C ARG A 25 18.91 -11.82 -7.21
N LEU A 26 17.65 -11.68 -7.61
CA LEU A 26 16.78 -10.59 -7.15
C LEU A 26 15.98 -10.95 -5.90
N LEU A 27 15.61 -12.21 -5.71
CA LEU A 27 14.68 -12.63 -4.65
C LEU A 27 15.39 -13.49 -3.59
N LEU A 28 16.01 -14.61 -3.99
CA LEU A 28 16.61 -15.53 -3.03
C LEU A 28 17.82 -14.91 -2.33
N LYS A 29 18.68 -14.20 -3.07
CA LYS A 29 19.85 -13.53 -2.51
C LYS A 29 19.53 -12.62 -1.31
N PRO A 30 18.66 -11.59 -1.41
CA PRO A 30 18.36 -10.73 -0.26
C PRO A 30 17.68 -11.48 0.89
N MET A 31 16.85 -12.50 0.61
CA MET A 31 16.23 -13.30 1.65
C MET A 31 17.25 -14.15 2.43
N ALA A 32 18.20 -14.77 1.73
CA ALA A 32 19.25 -15.57 2.36
C ALA A 32 20.30 -14.68 3.06
N GLU A 33 20.70 -13.57 2.46
CA GLU A 33 21.74 -12.68 2.98
C GLU A 33 21.25 -11.86 4.17
N ASN A 34 20.10 -11.20 4.03
CA ASN A 34 19.63 -10.17 4.97
C ASN A 34 18.38 -10.58 5.77
N GLY A 35 17.72 -11.69 5.41
CA GLY A 35 16.49 -12.13 6.07
C GLY A 35 15.29 -11.22 5.82
N VAL A 36 15.27 -10.54 4.67
CA VAL A 36 14.20 -9.62 4.23
C VAL A 36 13.85 -9.87 2.76
N GLU A 37 12.61 -9.58 2.37
CA GLU A 37 12.18 -9.70 0.98
C GLU A 37 12.76 -8.58 0.09
N ALA A 38 12.74 -8.80 -1.23
CA ALA A 38 13.27 -7.86 -2.20
C ALA A 38 12.37 -6.65 -2.41
N VAL A 39 12.98 -5.45 -2.47
CA VAL A 39 12.32 -4.20 -2.86
C VAL A 39 12.61 -3.89 -4.33
N GLY A 40 11.58 -3.51 -5.06
CA GLY A 40 11.61 -3.10 -6.46
C GLY A 40 11.01 -1.73 -6.72
N ALA A 41 10.84 -1.40 -7.99
CA ALA A 41 10.20 -0.18 -8.45
C ALA A 41 9.54 -0.36 -9.83
N MET A 42 8.74 0.64 -10.21
CA MET A 42 7.80 0.64 -11.34
C MET A 42 6.67 -0.39 -11.19
N GLY A 43 5.70 -0.34 -12.10
CA GLY A 43 4.59 -1.29 -12.15
C GLY A 43 4.97 -2.54 -12.94
N THR A 44 4.14 -3.57 -12.86
CA THR A 44 4.27 -4.75 -13.72
C THR A 44 3.69 -4.46 -15.11
N ASP A 45 4.47 -4.68 -16.15
CA ASP A 45 4.07 -4.50 -17.55
C ASP A 45 4.31 -5.77 -18.38
N THR A 46 4.42 -6.90 -17.68
CA THR A 46 4.43 -8.26 -18.26
C THR A 46 3.01 -8.72 -18.53
N PRO A 47 2.79 -9.72 -19.41
CA PRO A 47 1.49 -10.32 -19.62
C PRO A 47 0.86 -10.86 -18.34
N LEU A 48 -0.47 -10.84 -18.28
CA LEU A 48 -1.21 -11.68 -17.33
C LEU A 48 -0.83 -13.15 -17.53
N PRO A 49 -0.83 -14.00 -16.48
CA PRO A 49 -0.38 -15.39 -16.58
C PRO A 49 -1.08 -16.19 -17.68
N VAL A 50 -2.41 -16.00 -17.79
CA VAL A 50 -3.27 -16.61 -18.82
C VAL A 50 -3.03 -16.05 -20.24
N LEU A 51 -2.32 -14.93 -20.37
CA LEU A 51 -1.95 -14.30 -21.63
C LEU A 51 -0.45 -14.45 -21.97
N SER A 52 0.34 -15.02 -21.06
CA SER A 52 1.77 -15.27 -21.30
C SER A 52 1.97 -16.43 -22.27
N ASN A 53 2.91 -16.25 -23.19
CA ASN A 53 3.40 -17.30 -24.08
C ASN A 53 4.34 -18.29 -23.36
N LYS A 54 4.90 -17.90 -22.20
CA LYS A 54 5.77 -18.76 -21.37
C LYS A 54 4.94 -19.61 -20.39
N PRO A 55 5.44 -20.80 -19.99
CA PRO A 55 4.80 -21.57 -18.93
C PRO A 55 4.94 -20.84 -17.58
N ARG A 56 3.84 -20.58 -16.90
CA ARG A 56 3.79 -19.93 -15.59
C ARG A 56 3.62 -20.97 -14.48
N LEU A 57 3.94 -20.59 -13.25
CA LEU A 57 3.56 -21.40 -12.10
C LEU A 57 2.10 -21.13 -11.76
N LEU A 58 1.45 -22.10 -11.11
CA LEU A 58 0.05 -21.96 -10.71
C LEU A 58 -0.16 -20.81 -9.72
N TYR A 59 0.85 -20.47 -8.90
CA TYR A 59 0.80 -19.34 -7.97
C TYR A 59 0.49 -18.02 -8.67
N ASP A 60 1.04 -17.79 -9.87
CA ASP A 60 0.91 -16.52 -10.58
C ASP A 60 -0.55 -16.19 -10.95
N TYR A 61 -1.42 -17.19 -11.03
CA TYR A 61 -2.84 -17.00 -11.31
C TYR A 61 -3.63 -16.51 -10.09
N PHE A 62 -3.04 -16.47 -8.88
CA PHE A 62 -3.70 -16.03 -7.66
C PHE A 62 -3.21 -14.66 -7.21
N HIS A 63 -4.11 -13.69 -7.15
CA HIS A 63 -3.81 -12.34 -6.69
C HIS A 63 -4.25 -12.16 -5.25
N GLN A 64 -3.36 -11.58 -4.43
CA GLN A 64 -3.61 -11.28 -3.02
C GLN A 64 -4.72 -10.24 -2.88
N LEU A 65 -5.73 -10.55 -2.07
CA LEU A 65 -6.74 -9.60 -1.63
C LEU A 65 -6.21 -8.73 -0.49
N PHE A 66 -6.82 -7.57 -0.30
CA PHE A 66 -6.39 -6.59 0.71
C PHE A 66 -7.59 -5.80 1.22
N ALA A 67 -7.43 -5.16 2.37
CA ALA A 67 -8.46 -4.34 2.95
C ALA A 67 -8.40 -2.93 2.36
N GLN A 68 -9.58 -2.40 2.03
CA GLN A 68 -9.76 -0.99 1.71
C GLN A 68 -11.14 -0.54 2.21
N VAL A 69 -11.15 0.53 3.00
CA VAL A 69 -12.33 1.19 3.59
C VAL A 69 -13.09 0.38 4.64
N THR A 70 -13.56 -0.83 4.31
CA THR A 70 -14.45 -1.64 5.15
C THR A 70 -13.82 -2.06 6.47
N ASN A 71 -12.52 -2.33 6.44
CA ASN A 71 -11.66 -2.55 7.59
C ASN A 71 -10.24 -2.08 7.26
N PRO A 72 -9.35 -1.90 8.26
CA PRO A 72 -7.98 -1.48 8.00
C PRO A 72 -7.02 -2.67 7.80
N PRO A 73 -5.94 -2.51 7.01
CA PRO A 73 -4.76 -3.35 7.14
C PRO A 73 -4.03 -3.09 8.48
N ILE A 74 -3.14 -4.00 8.87
CA ILE A 74 -2.29 -3.90 10.07
C ILE A 74 -0.82 -3.68 9.67
N ASP A 75 -0.07 -2.90 10.44
CA ASP A 75 1.38 -2.85 10.30
C ASP A 75 2.05 -4.07 10.97
N SER A 76 2.43 -5.07 10.16
CA SER A 76 3.08 -6.29 10.63
C SER A 76 4.49 -6.10 11.21
N ILE A 77 5.06 -4.89 11.15
CA ILE A 77 6.37 -4.54 11.68
C ILE A 77 6.19 -3.80 13.01
N ARG A 78 5.47 -2.67 12.99
CA ARG A 78 5.31 -1.80 14.16
C ARG A 78 4.31 -2.33 15.17
N GLU A 79 3.33 -3.10 14.72
CA GLU A 79 2.33 -3.74 15.56
C GLU A 79 2.59 -5.26 15.70
N ALA A 80 3.84 -5.69 15.53
CA ALA A 80 4.20 -7.11 15.58
C ALA A 80 3.75 -7.81 16.88
N ILE A 81 3.58 -7.08 17.97
CA ILE A 81 3.05 -7.56 19.26
C ILE A 81 1.67 -8.21 19.19
N ILE A 82 0.86 -7.89 18.17
CA ILE A 82 -0.46 -8.50 17.95
C ILE A 82 -0.44 -9.57 16.86
N THR A 83 0.70 -9.77 16.18
CA THR A 83 0.84 -10.75 15.10
C THR A 83 1.47 -12.05 15.59
N SER A 84 1.16 -13.18 14.93
CA SER A 84 1.78 -14.46 15.27
C SER A 84 2.03 -15.36 14.05
N ALA A 85 3.27 -15.86 13.98
CA ALA A 85 3.69 -16.92 13.05
C ALA A 85 3.35 -18.33 13.57
N GLU A 86 3.06 -18.47 14.86
CA GLU A 86 2.93 -19.76 15.50
C GLU A 86 1.68 -20.50 15.02
N THR A 87 1.83 -21.77 14.71
CA THR A 87 0.75 -22.61 14.19
C THR A 87 0.85 -24.02 14.74
N THR A 88 -0.25 -24.76 14.68
CA THR A 88 -0.32 -26.13 15.17
C THR A 88 -0.71 -27.09 14.05
N ILE A 89 -0.16 -28.31 14.08
CA ILE A 89 -0.52 -29.40 13.16
C ILE A 89 -0.86 -30.67 13.93
N GLY A 90 -1.88 -31.40 13.46
CA GLY A 90 -2.33 -32.64 14.07
C GLY A 90 -3.82 -32.87 13.89
N SER A 91 -4.34 -33.82 14.66
CA SER A 91 -5.77 -34.14 14.70
C SER A 91 -6.47 -33.26 15.73
N GLU A 92 -7.38 -32.42 15.27
CA GLU A 92 -8.20 -31.54 16.11
C GLU A 92 -9.35 -32.34 16.77
N ARG A 93 -9.67 -31.98 18.01
CA ARG A 93 -10.78 -32.58 18.77
C ARG A 93 -12.03 -31.71 18.75
N ASN A 94 -13.08 -32.20 19.38
CA ASN A 94 -14.35 -31.50 19.47
C ASN A 94 -14.20 -30.18 20.25
N LEU A 95 -14.34 -29.06 19.54
CA LEU A 95 -14.30 -27.72 20.11
C LEU A 95 -15.34 -27.51 21.24
N LEU A 96 -16.49 -28.19 21.17
CA LEU A 96 -17.57 -28.10 22.16
C LEU A 96 -17.31 -28.94 23.42
N LYS A 97 -16.26 -29.77 23.43
CA LYS A 97 -15.91 -30.63 24.56
C LYS A 97 -14.39 -30.54 24.83
N PRO A 98 -13.93 -29.47 25.49
CA PRO A 98 -12.50 -29.31 25.78
C PRO A 98 -12.01 -30.37 26.78
N GLU A 99 -11.06 -31.18 26.34
CA GLU A 99 -10.37 -32.23 27.11
C GLU A 99 -8.85 -32.06 26.99
N PRO A 100 -8.01 -32.56 27.93
CA PRO A 100 -6.55 -32.44 27.87
C PRO A 100 -5.95 -32.91 26.53
N GLU A 101 -6.50 -33.96 25.94
CA GLU A 101 -6.06 -34.48 24.65
C GLU A 101 -6.37 -33.54 23.47
N SER A 102 -7.22 -32.52 23.66
CA SER A 102 -7.48 -31.49 22.63
C SER A 102 -6.25 -30.60 22.41
N CYS A 103 -5.35 -30.52 23.39
CA CYS A 103 -4.07 -29.83 23.28
C CYS A 103 -2.97 -30.72 22.67
N ARG A 104 -3.26 -31.98 22.30
CA ARG A 104 -2.29 -32.91 21.71
C ARG A 104 -2.05 -32.60 20.23
N LEU A 105 -1.38 -31.48 19.98
CA LEU A 105 -0.97 -31.00 18.67
C LEU A 105 0.54 -30.72 18.67
N ILE A 106 1.15 -30.73 17.49
CA ILE A 106 2.54 -30.28 17.33
C ILE A 106 2.52 -28.77 17.14
N ASN A 107 3.17 -28.03 18.06
CA ASN A 107 3.36 -26.60 17.92
C ASN A 107 4.57 -26.30 17.02
N LEU A 108 4.38 -25.39 16.06
CA LEU A 108 5.41 -24.91 15.15
C LEU A 108 5.56 -23.39 15.34
N LYS A 109 6.81 -22.94 15.50
CA LYS A 109 7.12 -21.49 15.60
C LYS A 109 6.84 -20.72 14.32
N THR A 110 6.89 -21.41 13.20
CA THR A 110 6.59 -20.93 11.85
C THR A 110 6.10 -22.11 11.01
N PRO A 111 5.23 -21.90 10.02
CA PRO A 111 4.86 -22.95 9.07
C PRO A 111 6.04 -23.40 8.19
N ILE A 112 7.16 -22.68 8.13
CA ILE A 112 8.28 -23.03 7.25
C ILE A 112 9.32 -23.86 8.02
N ILE A 113 9.54 -25.10 7.60
CA ILE A 113 10.36 -26.07 8.34
C ILE A 113 11.59 -26.52 7.55
N THR A 114 12.68 -26.77 8.26
CA THR A 114 13.93 -27.30 7.74
C THR A 114 13.81 -28.79 7.38
N ASN A 115 14.79 -29.29 6.61
CA ASN A 115 14.88 -30.73 6.29
C ASN A 115 15.01 -31.59 7.56
N ALA A 116 15.67 -31.07 8.60
CA ALA A 116 15.82 -31.75 9.88
C ALA A 116 14.50 -31.84 10.65
N GLU A 117 13.74 -30.74 10.72
CA GLU A 117 12.43 -30.71 11.36
C GLU A 117 11.42 -31.61 10.62
N LEU A 118 11.43 -31.64 9.29
CA LEU A 118 10.61 -32.58 8.53
C LEU A 118 10.97 -34.04 8.85
N ALA A 119 12.26 -34.37 8.98
CA ALA A 119 12.69 -35.71 9.38
C ALA A 119 12.18 -36.09 10.78
N GLN A 120 12.12 -35.13 11.71
CA GLN A 120 11.51 -35.34 13.03
C GLN A 120 10.01 -35.62 12.92
N LEU A 121 9.27 -34.87 12.09
CA LEU A 121 7.84 -35.13 11.84
C LEU A 121 7.58 -36.52 11.24
N LYS A 122 8.45 -36.99 10.33
CA LYS A 122 8.38 -38.35 9.76
C LYS A 122 8.56 -39.44 10.84
N GLN A 123 9.28 -39.15 11.91
CA GLN A 123 9.56 -40.09 13.01
C GLN A 123 8.64 -39.93 14.23
N ALA A 124 7.75 -38.93 14.24
CA ALA A 124 6.88 -38.59 15.38
C ALA A 124 5.79 -39.63 15.69
N GLY A 125 5.70 -40.73 14.91
CA GLY A 125 4.72 -41.79 15.13
C GLY A 125 4.82 -42.44 16.52
N SER A 126 6.02 -42.62 17.06
CA SER A 126 6.23 -43.15 18.42
C SER A 126 5.69 -42.22 19.52
N GLN A 127 5.52 -40.92 19.21
CA GLN A 127 4.97 -39.91 20.10
C GLN A 127 3.44 -39.74 19.89
N GLY A 128 2.85 -40.58 19.04
CA GLY A 128 1.43 -40.59 18.70
C GLY A 128 1.01 -39.57 17.64
N PHE A 129 1.96 -39.16 16.78
CA PHE A 129 1.68 -38.41 15.55
C PHE A 129 2.08 -39.22 14.31
N PRO A 130 1.43 -40.36 14.04
CA PRO A 130 1.79 -41.21 12.91
C PRO A 130 1.57 -40.48 11.58
N SER A 131 2.62 -40.41 10.77
CA SER A 131 2.63 -39.77 9.46
C SER A 131 2.66 -40.78 8.30
N VAL A 132 2.34 -40.30 7.11
CA VAL A 132 2.54 -40.99 5.82
C VAL A 132 3.05 -39.96 4.80
N THR A 133 3.96 -40.38 3.91
CA THR A 133 4.40 -39.57 2.77
C THR A 133 3.73 -40.08 1.51
N LEU A 134 3.02 -39.21 0.80
CA LEU A 134 2.37 -39.50 -0.48
C LEU A 134 3.13 -38.76 -1.59
N PRO A 135 3.58 -39.48 -2.64
CA PRO A 135 4.25 -38.83 -3.77
C PRO A 135 3.27 -37.95 -4.56
N MET A 136 3.70 -36.76 -4.97
CA MET A 136 2.92 -35.83 -5.80
C MET A 136 3.52 -35.67 -7.20
N VAL A 137 3.65 -36.77 -7.92
CA VAL A 137 4.13 -36.82 -9.31
C VAL A 137 3.12 -37.56 -10.19
N PHE A 138 3.16 -37.31 -11.50
CA PHE A 138 2.31 -37.98 -12.49
C PHE A 138 3.12 -38.40 -13.71
N GLU A 139 2.65 -39.44 -14.42
CA GLU A 139 3.32 -39.92 -15.64
C GLU A 139 3.30 -38.84 -16.74
N ALA A 140 4.48 -38.38 -17.14
CA ALA A 140 4.63 -37.26 -18.07
C ALA A 140 4.01 -37.56 -19.45
N ALA A 141 4.05 -38.82 -19.88
CA ALA A 141 3.49 -39.28 -21.14
C ALA A 141 1.95 -39.24 -21.19
N GLN A 142 1.27 -39.23 -20.04
CA GLN A 142 -0.19 -39.28 -19.96
C GLN A 142 -0.86 -37.90 -19.94
N GLY A 143 -0.10 -36.81 -19.92
CA GLY A 143 -0.65 -35.45 -20.00
C GLY A 143 -1.64 -35.13 -18.88
N GLU A 144 -2.72 -34.44 -19.24
CA GLU A 144 -3.84 -34.09 -18.36
C GLU A 144 -4.44 -35.31 -17.63
N ALA A 145 -4.62 -36.42 -18.34
CA ALA A 145 -5.23 -37.63 -17.76
C ALA A 145 -4.35 -38.21 -16.64
N GLY A 146 -3.02 -38.18 -16.84
CA GLY A 146 -2.05 -38.56 -15.82
C GLY A 146 -2.12 -37.66 -14.59
N LEU A 147 -2.15 -36.34 -14.80
CA LEU A 147 -2.27 -35.36 -13.72
C LEU A 147 -3.55 -35.58 -12.89
N LYS A 148 -4.70 -35.73 -13.55
CA LYS A 148 -5.99 -35.96 -12.89
C LYS A 148 -5.99 -37.27 -12.10
N SER A 149 -5.53 -38.36 -12.72
CA SER A 149 -5.44 -39.68 -12.08
C SER A 149 -4.56 -39.65 -10.83
N ALA A 150 -3.43 -38.95 -10.88
CA ALA A 150 -2.54 -38.82 -9.73
C ALA A 150 -3.16 -38.01 -8.59
N LEU A 151 -3.91 -36.93 -8.88
CA LEU A 151 -4.66 -36.16 -7.88
C LEU A 151 -5.74 -37.02 -7.19
N ASP A 152 -6.51 -37.78 -7.98
CA ASP A 152 -7.53 -38.70 -7.46
C ASP A 152 -6.88 -39.79 -6.58
N GLY A 153 -5.72 -40.32 -7.00
CA GLY A 153 -4.93 -41.28 -6.26
C GLY A 153 -4.42 -40.75 -4.91
N ILE A 154 -3.94 -39.50 -4.86
CA ILE A 154 -3.53 -38.85 -3.61
C ILE A 154 -4.72 -38.75 -2.64
N CYS A 155 -5.89 -38.35 -3.14
CA CYS A 155 -7.10 -38.23 -2.31
C CYS A 155 -7.53 -39.58 -1.72
N GLN A 156 -7.53 -40.65 -2.53
CA GLN A 156 -7.86 -42.00 -2.08
C GLN A 156 -6.84 -42.54 -1.07
N ALA A 157 -5.54 -42.32 -1.32
CA ALA A 157 -4.48 -42.73 -0.41
C ALA A 157 -4.55 -41.98 0.94
N ALA A 158 -4.92 -40.71 0.91
CA ALA A 158 -5.16 -39.92 2.11
C ALA A 158 -6.35 -40.44 2.93
N ASP A 159 -7.47 -40.76 2.29
CA ASP A 159 -8.62 -41.36 2.98
C ASP A 159 -8.25 -42.69 3.64
N ALA A 160 -7.53 -43.56 2.94
CA ALA A 160 -7.03 -44.83 3.48
C ALA A 160 -6.07 -44.62 4.66
N ALA A 161 -5.18 -43.62 4.57
CA ALA A 161 -4.26 -43.27 5.64
C ALA A 161 -5.00 -42.75 6.89
N ILE A 162 -6.01 -41.90 6.73
CA ILE A 162 -6.82 -41.38 7.83
C ILE A 162 -7.62 -42.51 8.48
N ALA A 163 -8.18 -43.42 7.68
CA ALA A 163 -8.84 -44.63 8.19
C ALA A 163 -7.88 -45.52 8.98
N ALA A 164 -6.61 -45.62 8.56
CA ALA A 164 -5.54 -46.30 9.27
C ALA A 164 -4.98 -45.52 10.49
N GLY A 165 -5.61 -44.40 10.88
CA GLY A 165 -5.24 -43.64 12.07
C GLY A 165 -4.03 -42.71 11.90
N LYS A 166 -3.62 -42.40 10.66
CA LYS A 166 -2.60 -41.38 10.40
C LYS A 166 -3.13 -40.00 10.78
N SER A 167 -2.32 -39.24 11.52
CA SER A 167 -2.63 -37.88 11.97
C SER A 167 -1.89 -36.80 11.19
N LEU A 168 -0.93 -37.18 10.34
CA LEU A 168 -0.18 -36.28 9.47
C LEU A 168 -0.06 -36.89 8.06
N ILE A 169 -0.32 -36.08 7.03
CA ILE A 169 -0.07 -36.42 5.63
C ILE A 169 1.00 -35.48 5.10
N ILE A 170 2.06 -36.06 4.53
CA ILE A 170 3.16 -35.34 3.90
C ILE A 170 3.04 -35.54 2.39
N LEU A 171 2.80 -34.48 1.62
CA LEU A 171 2.88 -34.50 0.16
C LEU A 171 4.33 -34.23 -0.27
N SER A 172 4.87 -35.01 -1.21
CA SER A 172 6.30 -34.91 -1.60
C SER A 172 6.54 -35.05 -3.10
N ASP A 173 7.21 -34.09 -3.73
CA ASP A 173 7.61 -34.11 -5.16
C ASP A 173 9.02 -34.65 -5.40
N ARG A 174 9.68 -35.19 -4.36
CA ARG A 174 11.03 -35.77 -4.47
C ARG A 174 11.14 -36.96 -5.43
N ALA A 175 10.02 -37.55 -5.82
CA ALA A 175 9.94 -38.66 -6.77
C ALA A 175 9.99 -38.21 -8.24
N ILE A 176 10.30 -36.93 -8.52
CA ILE A 176 10.50 -36.43 -9.87
C ILE A 176 11.66 -37.15 -10.58
N ASP A 177 11.42 -37.56 -11.82
CA ASP A 177 12.44 -38.13 -12.70
C ASP A 177 12.09 -37.83 -14.17
N LYS A 178 12.77 -38.47 -15.12
CA LYS A 178 12.53 -38.26 -16.56
C LYS A 178 11.15 -38.71 -17.05
N ASP A 179 10.48 -39.62 -16.35
CA ASP A 179 9.20 -40.22 -16.74
C ASP A 179 8.03 -39.65 -15.90
N HIS A 180 8.34 -39.10 -14.72
CA HIS A 180 7.38 -38.56 -13.76
C HIS A 180 7.55 -37.04 -13.57
N ALA A 181 6.56 -36.28 -14.02
CA ALA A 181 6.50 -34.83 -13.83
C ALA A 181 5.91 -34.49 -12.45
N PRO A 182 6.33 -33.39 -11.80
CA PRO A 182 5.76 -32.96 -10.53
C PRO A 182 4.34 -32.41 -10.74
N ILE A 183 3.42 -32.79 -9.86
CA ILE A 183 2.11 -32.11 -9.77
C ILE A 183 2.39 -30.71 -9.21
N PRO A 184 1.79 -29.63 -9.77
CA PRO A 184 1.91 -28.30 -9.19
C PRO A 184 1.55 -28.33 -7.69
N ALA A 185 2.45 -27.88 -6.83
CA ALA A 185 2.36 -28.18 -5.40
C ALA A 185 1.09 -27.59 -4.77
N LEU A 186 0.70 -26.40 -5.24
CA LEU A 186 -0.56 -25.76 -4.86
C LEU A 186 -1.80 -26.58 -5.25
N LEU A 187 -1.82 -27.18 -6.44
CA LEU A 187 -2.95 -27.98 -6.90
C LEU A 187 -3.11 -29.24 -6.05
N ALA A 188 -2.00 -29.89 -5.70
CA ALA A 188 -2.00 -31.07 -4.82
C ALA A 188 -2.49 -30.74 -3.41
N VAL A 189 -1.96 -29.65 -2.82
CA VAL A 189 -2.34 -29.20 -1.48
C VAL A 189 -3.82 -28.80 -1.42
N ALA A 190 -4.26 -27.91 -2.31
CA ALA A 190 -5.62 -27.39 -2.30
C ALA A 190 -6.64 -28.48 -2.66
N GLY A 191 -6.33 -29.32 -3.67
CA GLY A 191 -7.16 -30.46 -4.05
C GLY A 191 -7.41 -31.42 -2.89
N LEU A 192 -6.34 -31.82 -2.19
CA LEU A 192 -6.48 -32.66 -1.00
C LEU A 192 -7.20 -31.93 0.14
N HIS A 193 -6.90 -30.65 0.37
CA HIS A 193 -7.54 -29.84 1.40
C HIS A 193 -9.07 -29.83 1.25
N HIS A 194 -9.56 -29.49 0.06
CA HIS A 194 -10.99 -29.44 -0.23
C HIS A 194 -11.64 -30.82 -0.29
N HIS A 195 -10.93 -31.85 -0.77
CA HIS A 195 -11.40 -33.24 -0.68
C HIS A 195 -11.69 -33.66 0.77
N LEU A 196 -10.75 -33.38 1.68
CA LEU A 196 -10.90 -33.69 3.10
C LEU A 196 -12.01 -32.86 3.77
N ILE A 197 -12.24 -31.61 3.33
CA ILE A 197 -13.37 -30.79 3.80
C ILE A 197 -14.70 -31.44 3.38
N ARG A 198 -14.84 -31.78 2.09
CA ARG A 198 -16.05 -32.42 1.55
C ARG A 198 -16.39 -33.74 2.25
N ASN A 199 -15.36 -34.49 2.64
CA ASN A 199 -15.52 -35.75 3.37
C ASN A 199 -15.68 -35.58 4.90
N GLY A 200 -15.59 -34.36 5.43
CA GLY A 200 -15.66 -34.11 6.87
C GLY A 200 -14.46 -34.67 7.66
N THR A 201 -13.33 -34.93 7.00
CA THR A 201 -12.13 -35.54 7.59
C THR A 201 -10.97 -34.56 7.76
N ARG A 202 -11.08 -33.31 7.27
CA ARG A 202 -9.99 -32.31 7.33
C ARG A 202 -9.45 -32.06 8.73
N THR A 203 -10.30 -32.02 9.75
CA THR A 203 -9.89 -31.80 11.16
C THR A 203 -9.12 -32.98 11.74
N ARG A 204 -9.16 -34.16 11.09
CA ARG A 204 -8.52 -35.37 11.64
C ARG A 204 -7.01 -35.43 11.37
N VAL A 205 -6.46 -34.55 10.54
CA VAL A 205 -5.09 -34.67 10.01
C VAL A 205 -4.41 -33.31 9.83
N GLY A 206 -3.09 -33.25 10.03
CA GLY A 206 -2.25 -32.13 9.59
C GLY A 206 -1.70 -32.36 8.18
N LEU A 207 -1.73 -31.33 7.33
CA LEU A 207 -1.13 -31.38 5.99
C LEU A 207 0.25 -30.73 6.01
N VAL A 208 1.26 -31.45 5.51
CA VAL A 208 2.65 -31.01 5.39
C VAL A 208 3.08 -31.15 3.94
N LEU A 209 3.83 -30.17 3.43
CA LEU A 209 4.36 -30.17 2.07
C LEU A 209 5.89 -30.27 2.09
N GLU A 210 6.46 -31.24 1.37
CA GLU A 210 7.87 -31.34 1.03
C GLU A 210 7.99 -31.04 -0.47
N SER A 211 8.47 -29.85 -0.84
CA SER A 211 8.44 -29.42 -2.24
C SER A 211 9.67 -28.67 -2.70
N GLY A 212 10.05 -28.91 -3.96
CA GLY A 212 11.05 -28.15 -4.68
C GLY A 212 10.51 -26.89 -5.36
N GLU A 213 9.19 -26.71 -5.43
CA GLU A 213 8.55 -25.62 -6.19
C GLU A 213 8.51 -24.23 -5.49
N PRO A 214 8.13 -24.12 -4.19
CA PRO A 214 7.93 -22.83 -3.54
C PRO A 214 9.25 -22.15 -3.16
N ARG A 215 9.37 -20.86 -3.51
CA ARG A 215 10.61 -20.07 -3.37
C ARG A 215 10.40 -18.57 -3.20
N GLU A 216 9.24 -18.05 -3.59
CA GLU A 216 8.82 -16.68 -3.31
C GLU A 216 7.85 -16.63 -2.14
N VAL A 217 7.84 -15.50 -1.41
CA VAL A 217 6.92 -15.23 -0.29
C VAL A 217 5.46 -15.55 -0.67
N HIS A 218 5.04 -15.13 -1.87
CA HIS A 218 3.69 -15.38 -2.36
C HIS A 218 3.34 -16.87 -2.46
N HIS A 219 4.28 -17.73 -2.90
CA HIS A 219 4.03 -19.17 -3.04
C HIS A 219 3.66 -19.78 -1.68
N PHE A 220 4.40 -19.42 -0.63
CA PHE A 220 4.11 -19.88 0.73
C PHE A 220 2.78 -19.35 1.26
N ALA A 221 2.45 -18.08 0.99
CA ALA A 221 1.17 -17.50 1.38
C ALA A 221 -0.01 -18.24 0.73
N VAL A 222 0.05 -18.51 -0.57
CA VAL A 222 -1.01 -19.24 -1.27
C VAL A 222 -1.14 -20.67 -0.73
N LEU A 223 -0.02 -21.40 -0.55
CA LEU A 223 -0.04 -22.76 0.01
C LEU A 223 -0.69 -22.83 1.40
N ILE A 224 -0.37 -21.87 2.28
CA ILE A 224 -0.99 -21.77 3.62
C ILE A 224 -2.46 -21.38 3.49
N GLY A 225 -2.79 -20.40 2.64
CA GLY A 225 -4.15 -19.94 2.39
C GLY A 225 -5.09 -21.02 1.86
N TYR A 226 -4.56 -22.07 1.22
CA TYR A 226 -5.29 -23.27 0.78
C TYR A 226 -5.04 -24.51 1.67
N GLY A 227 -4.67 -24.29 2.94
CA GLY A 227 -4.81 -25.29 4.00
C GLY A 227 -3.54 -26.05 4.39
N CYS A 228 -2.37 -25.70 3.84
CA CYS A 228 -1.10 -26.29 4.26
C CYS A 228 -0.74 -25.89 5.70
N GLY A 229 -0.32 -26.86 6.52
CA GLY A 229 0.06 -26.63 7.92
C GLY A 229 1.56 -26.42 8.13
N ALA A 230 2.40 -27.06 7.31
CA ALA A 230 3.85 -26.87 7.32
C ALA A 230 4.46 -27.10 5.93
N ILE A 231 5.49 -26.33 5.56
CA ILE A 231 6.13 -26.36 4.25
C ILE A 231 7.64 -26.52 4.42
N ASN A 232 8.20 -27.55 3.79
CA ASN A 232 9.63 -27.78 3.66
C ASN A 232 10.08 -27.47 2.22
N PRO A 233 10.70 -26.30 1.97
CA PRO A 233 11.18 -25.91 0.65
C PRO A 233 12.58 -26.46 0.39
N TYR A 234 12.72 -27.79 0.26
CA TYR A 234 14.05 -28.43 0.29
C TYR A 234 14.99 -27.91 -0.81
N LEU A 235 14.46 -27.65 -2.02
CA LEU A 235 15.28 -27.23 -3.16
C LEU A 235 15.83 -25.81 -2.98
N VAL A 236 15.14 -24.95 -2.23
CA VAL A 236 15.68 -23.64 -1.86
C VAL A 236 16.93 -23.79 -1.00
N PHE A 237 16.92 -24.70 -0.03
CA PHE A 237 18.09 -24.92 0.84
C PHE A 237 19.29 -25.48 0.07
N ASP A 238 19.05 -26.33 -0.92
CA ASP A 238 20.11 -26.85 -1.80
C ASP A 238 20.58 -25.77 -2.80
N THR A 239 19.68 -24.89 -3.24
CA THR A 239 20.01 -23.73 -4.09
C THR A 239 20.85 -22.71 -3.35
N ILE A 240 20.54 -22.40 -2.08
CA ILE A 240 21.34 -21.49 -1.24
C ILE A 240 22.76 -22.02 -1.07
N GLU A 241 22.92 -23.33 -0.83
CA GLU A 241 24.23 -23.97 -0.75
C GLU A 241 25.00 -23.80 -2.08
N GLY A 242 24.36 -24.07 -3.22
CA GLY A 242 24.97 -23.81 -4.54
C GLY A 242 25.36 -22.35 -4.75
N MET A 243 24.51 -21.40 -4.36
CA MET A 243 24.79 -19.96 -4.47
C MET A 243 25.99 -19.51 -3.61
N ILE A 244 26.24 -20.16 -2.47
CA ILE A 244 27.43 -19.92 -1.64
C ILE A 244 28.67 -20.45 -2.36
N GLN A 245 28.60 -21.68 -2.91
CA GLN A 245 29.70 -22.31 -3.64
C GLN A 245 30.08 -21.52 -4.91
N ASP A 246 29.08 -20.99 -5.61
CA ASP A 246 29.23 -20.18 -6.83
C ASP A 246 29.56 -18.69 -6.56
N GLN A 247 29.72 -18.29 -5.29
CA GLN A 247 30.01 -16.91 -4.86
C GLN A 247 28.94 -15.88 -5.28
N LEU A 248 27.70 -16.32 -5.50
CA LEU A 248 26.55 -15.43 -5.69
C LEU A 248 26.11 -14.79 -4.37
N LEU A 249 26.30 -15.51 -3.27
CA LEU A 249 26.19 -15.02 -1.89
C LEU A 249 27.58 -14.71 -1.31
N PRO A 250 27.68 -13.75 -0.36
CA PRO A 250 28.93 -13.54 0.36
C PRO A 250 29.29 -14.80 1.17
N PRO A 251 30.58 -14.99 1.56
CA PRO A 251 30.98 -16.09 2.42
C PRO A 251 30.20 -16.05 3.75
N MET A 252 29.28 -16.99 3.92
CA MET A 252 28.41 -17.08 5.09
C MET A 252 28.08 -18.53 5.41
N ASP A 253 27.70 -18.78 6.68
CA ASP A 253 27.28 -20.09 7.12
C ASP A 253 25.94 -20.50 6.48
N ARG A 254 25.87 -21.75 5.97
CA ARG A 254 24.69 -22.30 5.29
C ARG A 254 23.46 -22.27 6.19
N GLU A 255 23.59 -22.68 7.45
CA GLU A 255 22.47 -22.74 8.39
C GLU A 255 21.93 -21.34 8.64
N LYS A 256 22.83 -20.36 8.83
CA LYS A 256 22.46 -18.95 8.95
C LYS A 256 21.71 -18.43 7.72
N ALA A 257 22.18 -18.74 6.51
CA ALA A 257 21.51 -18.34 5.26
C ALA A 257 20.11 -18.95 5.12
N CYS A 258 19.96 -20.23 5.48
CA CYS A 258 18.65 -20.91 5.48
C CYS A 258 17.69 -20.31 6.52
N GLN A 259 18.19 -19.99 7.73
CA GLN A 259 17.37 -19.35 8.77
C GLN A 259 16.96 -17.92 8.40
N ASN A 260 17.84 -17.17 7.74
CA ASN A 260 17.51 -15.86 7.18
C ASN A 260 16.39 -15.99 6.13
N PHE A 261 16.47 -16.96 5.22
CA PHE A 261 15.40 -17.23 4.25
C PHE A 261 14.07 -17.55 4.95
N ILE A 262 14.06 -18.44 5.96
CA ILE A 262 12.87 -18.78 6.75
C ILE A 262 12.29 -17.52 7.42
N LYS A 263 13.14 -16.68 8.02
CA LYS A 263 12.73 -15.41 8.62
C LYS A 263 12.08 -14.48 7.58
N ALA A 264 12.69 -14.33 6.41
CA ALA A 264 12.20 -13.46 5.34
C ALA A 264 10.82 -13.90 4.85
N VAL A 265 10.66 -15.19 4.56
CA VAL A 265 9.38 -15.77 4.12
C VAL A 265 8.32 -15.65 5.20
N THR A 266 8.66 -15.98 6.45
CA THR A 266 7.71 -15.91 7.58
C THR A 266 7.20 -14.48 7.77
N LYS A 267 8.10 -13.49 7.83
CA LYS A 267 7.73 -12.07 7.89
C LYS A 267 6.88 -11.66 6.70
N GLY A 268 7.25 -12.11 5.50
CA GLY A 268 6.52 -11.80 4.27
C GLY A 268 5.10 -12.38 4.23
N VAL A 269 4.89 -13.59 4.74
CA VAL A 269 3.54 -14.19 4.84
C VAL A 269 2.67 -13.44 5.85
N ILE A 270 3.22 -13.10 7.02
CA ILE A 270 2.48 -12.28 8.01
C ILE A 270 2.08 -10.94 7.39
N LYS A 271 2.99 -10.33 6.65
CA LYS A 271 2.71 -9.08 5.94
C LYS A 271 1.61 -9.23 4.89
N ILE A 272 1.56 -10.34 4.15
CA ILE A 272 0.44 -10.60 3.23
C ILE A 272 -0.88 -10.74 4.00
N ALA A 273 -0.89 -11.46 5.12
CA ALA A 273 -2.07 -11.59 5.97
C ALA A 273 -2.51 -10.23 6.55
N SER A 274 -1.56 -9.37 6.91
CA SER A 274 -1.84 -8.05 7.49
C SER A 274 -2.45 -7.09 6.48
N LYS A 275 -2.31 -7.32 5.16
CA LYS A 275 -2.97 -6.52 4.11
C LYS A 275 -4.49 -6.53 4.23
N ILE A 276 -5.08 -7.62 4.73
CA ILE A 276 -6.54 -7.74 4.96
C ILE A 276 -6.90 -7.57 6.46
N GLY A 277 -5.92 -7.24 7.31
CA GLY A 277 -6.12 -7.09 8.75
C GLY A 277 -6.13 -8.39 9.55
N ILE A 278 -5.58 -9.49 9.01
CA ILE A 278 -5.44 -10.76 9.76
C ILE A 278 -4.11 -10.75 10.55
N SER A 279 -4.20 -11.02 11.85
CA SER A 279 -3.02 -10.98 12.73
C SER A 279 -2.28 -12.32 12.88
N THR A 280 -2.93 -13.46 12.65
CA THR A 280 -2.32 -14.79 12.92
C THR A 280 -2.34 -15.71 11.71
N ILE A 281 -1.27 -16.50 11.54
CA ILE A 281 -1.20 -17.53 10.49
C ILE A 281 -2.28 -18.60 10.69
N GLN A 282 -2.70 -18.87 11.92
CA GLN A 282 -3.77 -19.83 12.22
C GLN A 282 -5.10 -19.42 11.58
N SER A 283 -5.47 -18.13 11.67
CA SER A 283 -6.66 -17.60 11.01
C SER A 283 -6.51 -17.47 9.50
N TYR A 284 -5.30 -17.24 9.00
CA TYR A 284 -5.02 -17.13 7.56
C TYR A 284 -5.07 -18.50 6.85
N ARG A 285 -4.74 -19.58 7.54
CA ARG A 285 -4.69 -20.94 6.97
C ARG A 285 -6.08 -21.42 6.54
N GLY A 286 -6.24 -21.69 5.24
CA GLY A 286 -7.51 -22.10 4.66
C GLY A 286 -8.51 -20.96 4.42
N ALA A 287 -8.11 -19.69 4.67
CA ALA A 287 -9.00 -18.54 4.52
C ALA A 287 -9.19 -18.09 3.05
N GLN A 288 -8.34 -18.56 2.13
CA GLN A 288 -8.45 -18.25 0.70
C GLN A 288 -8.52 -16.74 0.37
N ILE A 289 -7.61 -15.95 0.96
CA ILE A 289 -7.51 -14.49 0.75
C ILE A 289 -6.87 -14.16 -0.61
N PHE A 290 -7.44 -14.72 -1.68
CA PHE A 290 -6.96 -14.61 -3.04
C PHE A 290 -8.13 -14.56 -4.04
N GLU A 291 -7.90 -13.91 -5.17
CA GLU A 291 -8.73 -14.05 -6.36
C GLU A 291 -7.94 -14.75 -7.45
N ALA A 292 -8.56 -15.72 -8.13
CA ALA A 292 -7.96 -16.41 -9.26
C ALA A 292 -8.24 -15.67 -10.57
N LEU A 293 -7.21 -15.28 -11.31
CA LEU A 293 -7.32 -14.62 -12.60
C LEU A 293 -6.87 -15.56 -13.72
N GLY A 294 -7.83 -16.05 -14.51
CA GLY A 294 -7.51 -16.88 -15.66
C GLY A 294 -7.61 -18.39 -15.42
N LEU A 295 -8.31 -18.85 -14.38
CA LEU A 295 -8.59 -20.27 -14.14
C LEU A 295 -10.07 -20.58 -14.43
N ASN A 296 -10.37 -21.70 -15.07
CA ASN A 296 -11.76 -22.05 -15.36
C ASN A 296 -12.53 -22.51 -14.10
N GLN A 297 -13.86 -22.40 -14.17
CA GLN A 297 -14.71 -22.72 -13.02
C GLN A 297 -14.62 -24.19 -12.59
N ALA A 298 -14.40 -25.12 -13.51
CA ALA A 298 -14.27 -26.55 -13.18
C ALA A 298 -13.04 -26.84 -12.29
N VAL A 299 -11.91 -26.17 -12.55
CA VAL A 299 -10.72 -26.24 -11.70
C VAL A 299 -10.99 -25.61 -10.34
N ILE A 300 -11.64 -24.45 -10.31
CA ILE A 300 -12.02 -23.76 -9.06
C ILE A 300 -12.93 -24.63 -8.20
N ASP A 301 -14.04 -25.13 -8.76
CA ASP A 301 -15.02 -25.90 -8.02
C ASP A 301 -14.42 -27.16 -7.38
N GLN A 302 -13.54 -27.84 -8.12
CA GLN A 302 -12.94 -29.09 -7.68
C GLN A 302 -11.79 -28.88 -6.67
N TYR A 303 -10.88 -27.94 -6.95
CA TYR A 303 -9.58 -27.84 -6.25
C TYR A 303 -9.40 -26.57 -5.42
N PHE A 304 -10.18 -25.51 -5.65
CA PHE A 304 -10.06 -24.20 -4.99
C PHE A 304 -11.45 -23.63 -4.64
N THR A 305 -12.34 -24.48 -4.13
CA THR A 305 -13.78 -24.20 -3.99
C THR A 305 -14.02 -22.86 -3.28
N TRP A 306 -14.92 -22.03 -3.82
CA TRP A 306 -15.28 -20.68 -3.35
C TRP A 306 -14.31 -19.53 -3.69
N THR A 307 -13.16 -19.81 -4.30
CA THR A 307 -12.29 -18.73 -4.81
C THR A 307 -12.94 -18.05 -6.01
N ALA A 308 -12.97 -16.71 -6.02
CA ALA A 308 -13.49 -15.95 -7.16
C ALA A 308 -12.62 -16.16 -8.41
N SER A 309 -13.24 -16.40 -9.57
CA SER A 309 -12.55 -16.41 -10.86
C SER A 309 -13.44 -15.86 -11.99
N ARG A 310 -13.58 -14.53 -12.00
CA ARG A 310 -14.62 -13.82 -12.76
C ARG A 310 -14.54 -13.98 -14.29
N ILE A 311 -13.36 -14.22 -14.84
CA ILE A 311 -13.15 -14.30 -16.29
C ILE A 311 -12.87 -15.72 -16.80
N GLN A 312 -12.99 -16.73 -15.94
CA GLN A 312 -12.63 -18.11 -16.27
C GLN A 312 -11.21 -18.20 -16.86
N GLY A 313 -10.90 -19.22 -17.68
CA GLY A 313 -9.62 -19.33 -18.37
C GLY A 313 -9.14 -20.77 -18.52
N VAL A 314 -7.94 -21.06 -18.02
CA VAL A 314 -7.23 -22.31 -18.24
C VAL A 314 -7.82 -23.46 -17.43
N GLY A 315 -7.81 -24.67 -18.02
CA GLY A 315 -8.18 -25.92 -17.36
C GLY A 315 -6.98 -26.76 -16.93
N LEU A 316 -7.26 -27.99 -16.46
CA LEU A 316 -6.21 -28.95 -16.09
C LEU A 316 -5.29 -29.31 -17.26
N ASP A 317 -5.80 -29.28 -18.49
CA ASP A 317 -5.06 -29.53 -19.73
C ASP A 317 -3.87 -28.58 -19.89
N VAL A 318 -4.12 -27.28 -19.71
CA VAL A 318 -3.09 -26.23 -19.80
C VAL A 318 -2.16 -26.29 -18.60
N LEU A 319 -2.68 -26.52 -17.38
CA LEU A 319 -1.85 -26.64 -16.18
C LEU A 319 -0.89 -27.85 -16.26
N ALA A 320 -1.35 -28.97 -16.81
CA ALA A 320 -0.51 -30.12 -17.12
C ALA A 320 0.55 -29.76 -18.16
N GLU A 321 0.16 -29.12 -19.27
CA GLU A 321 1.11 -28.72 -20.32
C GLU A 321 2.16 -27.71 -19.81
N GLU A 322 1.82 -26.79 -18.91
CA GLU A 322 2.78 -25.89 -18.27
C GLU A 322 3.83 -26.65 -17.45
N ALA A 323 3.39 -27.62 -16.64
CA ALA A 323 4.30 -28.49 -15.88
C ALA A 323 5.17 -29.33 -16.82
N LEU A 324 4.59 -29.90 -17.87
CA LEU A 324 5.28 -30.76 -18.84
C LEU A 324 6.27 -29.99 -19.72
N ARG A 325 6.03 -28.71 -20.03
CA ARG A 325 6.99 -27.87 -20.74
C ARG A 325 8.25 -27.64 -19.91
N ARG A 326 8.12 -27.32 -18.62
CA ARG A 326 9.26 -27.17 -17.72
C ARG A 326 9.98 -28.50 -17.51
N HIS A 327 9.23 -29.57 -17.32
CA HIS A 327 9.77 -30.92 -17.17
C HIS A 327 10.56 -31.38 -18.40
N ARG A 328 10.01 -31.26 -19.62
CA ARG A 328 10.73 -31.57 -20.86
C ARG A 328 11.96 -30.69 -21.08
N HIS A 329 11.92 -29.44 -20.62
CA HIS A 329 13.08 -28.55 -20.69
C HIS A 329 14.21 -29.02 -19.76
N ALA A 330 13.88 -29.57 -18.58
CA ALA A 330 14.83 -30.14 -17.64
C ALA A 330 15.34 -31.54 -18.04
N PHE A 331 14.50 -32.33 -18.72
CA PHE A 331 14.80 -33.69 -19.18
C PHE A 331 14.70 -33.79 -20.71
N PRO A 332 15.61 -33.14 -21.47
CA PRO A 332 15.57 -33.17 -22.92
C PRO A 332 15.92 -34.56 -23.48
N ASP A 333 15.29 -34.93 -24.61
CA ASP A 333 15.56 -36.21 -25.31
C ASP A 333 17.05 -36.40 -25.67
N ARG A 334 17.75 -35.29 -25.90
CA ARG A 334 19.19 -35.24 -26.11
C ARG A 334 19.86 -34.66 -24.86
N PRO A 335 20.65 -35.43 -24.12
CA PRO A 335 21.37 -34.93 -22.95
C PRO A 335 22.25 -33.75 -23.34
N LEU A 336 22.11 -32.64 -22.63
CA LEU A 336 23.02 -31.50 -22.73
C LEU A 336 24.22 -31.73 -21.81
N GLU A 337 25.43 -31.38 -22.25
CA GLU A 337 26.64 -31.46 -21.40
C GLU A 337 26.54 -30.54 -20.18
N HIS A 338 25.87 -29.39 -20.33
CA HIS A 338 25.62 -28.41 -19.27
C HIS A 338 24.20 -27.86 -19.37
N ILE A 339 23.46 -27.89 -18.26
CA ILE A 339 22.16 -27.22 -18.13
C ILE A 339 22.36 -25.97 -17.29
N THR A 340 21.99 -24.82 -17.86
CA THR A 340 22.00 -23.51 -17.20
C THR A 340 20.57 -23.04 -16.99
N LEU A 341 20.33 -22.28 -15.92
CA LEU A 341 19.02 -21.68 -15.69
C LEU A 341 18.70 -20.62 -16.74
N ASP A 342 17.41 -20.47 -17.03
CA ASP A 342 16.91 -19.38 -17.86
C ASP A 342 17.27 -18.02 -17.23
N VAL A 343 17.52 -17.02 -18.08
CA VAL A 343 17.87 -15.66 -17.65
C VAL A 343 16.75 -14.95 -16.88
N GLY A 344 15.52 -15.47 -16.91
CA GLY A 344 14.33 -14.83 -16.37
C GLY A 344 13.83 -13.70 -17.27
N GLY A 345 13.34 -12.62 -16.68
CA GLY A 345 12.82 -11.46 -17.40
C GLY A 345 11.42 -11.06 -16.94
N ASP A 346 10.98 -11.49 -15.77
CA ASP A 346 9.70 -11.11 -15.19
C ASP A 346 9.80 -9.76 -14.48
N TYR A 347 10.90 -9.53 -13.77
CA TYR A 347 11.07 -8.31 -12.96
C TYR A 347 11.76 -7.19 -13.75
N GLN A 348 12.62 -7.54 -14.70
CA GLN A 348 13.32 -6.61 -15.57
C GLN A 348 13.33 -7.13 -17.01
N TRP A 349 13.10 -6.23 -17.97
CA TRP A 349 13.15 -6.61 -19.38
C TRP A 349 14.51 -7.22 -19.75
N ARG A 350 14.44 -8.35 -20.46
CA ARG A 350 15.56 -9.04 -21.09
C ARG A 350 15.14 -9.45 -22.50
N LYS A 351 16.10 -9.43 -23.43
CA LYS A 351 15.83 -9.77 -24.84
C LYS A 351 15.25 -11.18 -25.03
N GLU A 352 15.72 -12.14 -24.24
CA GLU A 352 15.29 -13.55 -24.26
C GLU A 352 14.27 -13.86 -23.13
N GLY A 353 13.86 -12.83 -22.39
CA GLY A 353 13.02 -12.94 -21.20
C GLY A 353 11.52 -12.95 -21.49
N GLU A 354 10.71 -12.74 -20.44
CA GLU A 354 9.28 -12.49 -20.62
C GLU A 354 9.08 -11.16 -21.37
N ALA A 355 7.97 -11.06 -22.10
CA ALA A 355 7.67 -9.84 -22.84
C ALA A 355 7.31 -8.69 -21.88
N HIS A 356 7.66 -7.46 -22.26
CA HIS A 356 7.24 -6.25 -21.54
C HIS A 356 6.59 -5.26 -22.49
N LEU A 357 5.51 -4.64 -22.04
CA LEU A 357 4.78 -3.63 -22.80
C LEU A 357 5.62 -2.36 -23.01
N LEU A 358 6.50 -2.00 -22.07
CA LEU A 358 7.48 -0.92 -22.22
C LEU A 358 8.85 -1.46 -22.62
N SER A 359 8.94 -1.98 -23.84
CA SER A 359 10.21 -2.38 -24.45
C SER A 359 11.07 -1.14 -24.82
N PRO A 360 12.39 -1.31 -25.02
CA PRO A 360 13.25 -0.22 -25.47
C PRO A 360 12.77 0.48 -26.75
N GLU A 361 12.19 -0.27 -27.69
CA GLU A 361 11.63 0.25 -28.93
C GLU A 361 10.40 1.14 -28.68
N VAL A 362 9.47 0.67 -27.84
CA VAL A 362 8.27 1.42 -27.45
C VAL A 362 8.66 2.73 -26.75
N ILE A 363 9.61 2.65 -25.81
CA ILE A 363 10.13 3.81 -25.07
C ILE A 363 10.77 4.83 -26.02
N HIS A 364 11.64 4.37 -26.92
CA HIS A 364 12.32 5.24 -27.87
C HIS A 364 11.34 5.95 -28.81
N THR A 365 10.36 5.21 -29.33
CA THR A 365 9.37 5.74 -30.28
C THR A 365 8.49 6.80 -29.62
N LEU A 366 8.03 6.55 -28.38
CA LEU A 366 7.29 7.55 -27.60
C LEU A 366 8.11 8.81 -27.37
N GLN A 367 9.34 8.66 -26.85
CA GLN A 367 10.22 9.80 -26.58
C GLN A 367 10.51 10.63 -27.84
N LYS A 368 10.68 9.97 -28.99
CA LYS A 368 10.84 10.64 -30.28
C LYS A 368 9.59 11.46 -30.63
N ALA A 369 8.40 10.84 -30.60
CA ALA A 369 7.14 11.49 -30.96
C ALA A 369 6.89 12.78 -30.16
N VAL A 370 7.08 12.72 -28.84
CA VAL A 370 6.78 13.84 -27.95
C VAL A 370 7.83 14.96 -28.01
N ARG A 371 9.10 14.63 -28.30
CA ARG A 371 10.17 15.62 -28.47
C ARG A 371 10.05 16.36 -29.80
N THR A 372 9.63 15.68 -30.85
CA THR A 372 9.46 16.30 -32.18
C THR A 372 8.08 16.90 -32.40
N GLY A 373 7.11 16.65 -31.51
CA GLY A 373 5.73 17.06 -31.70
C GLY A 373 5.04 16.36 -32.89
N ASP A 374 5.49 15.15 -33.25
CA ASP A 374 5.02 14.45 -34.46
C ASP A 374 3.97 13.37 -34.14
N TYR A 375 2.72 13.68 -34.48
CA TYR A 375 1.59 12.76 -34.29
C TYR A 375 1.68 11.48 -35.14
N GLN A 376 2.36 11.49 -36.30
CA GLN A 376 2.53 10.26 -37.09
C GLN A 376 3.49 9.29 -36.40
N VAL A 377 4.56 9.78 -35.77
CA VAL A 377 5.45 8.95 -34.93
C VAL A 377 4.70 8.45 -33.70
N TYR A 378 3.82 9.27 -33.12
CA TYR A 378 2.93 8.79 -32.05
C TYR A 378 2.03 7.63 -32.52
N LYS A 379 1.45 7.69 -33.72
CA LYS A 379 0.66 6.57 -34.25
C LYS A 379 1.48 5.30 -34.46
N GLN A 380 2.77 5.41 -34.79
CA GLN A 380 3.68 4.26 -34.81
C GLN A 380 3.85 3.68 -33.40
N TYR A 381 4.06 4.54 -32.40
CA TYR A 381 4.10 4.13 -30.99
C TYR A 381 2.79 3.45 -30.54
N ALA A 382 1.63 4.06 -30.83
CA ALA A 382 0.33 3.53 -30.46
C ALA A 382 0.09 2.16 -31.12
N LYS A 383 0.52 1.99 -32.37
CA LYS A 383 0.50 0.69 -33.06
C LYS A 383 1.35 -0.35 -32.33
N LEU A 384 2.59 -0.04 -31.93
CA LEU A 384 3.46 -0.96 -31.17
C LEU A 384 2.85 -1.41 -29.82
N VAL A 385 2.03 -0.55 -29.21
CA VAL A 385 1.36 -0.83 -27.93
C VAL A 385 0.03 -1.59 -28.14
N ASN A 386 -0.73 -1.27 -29.19
CA ASN A 386 -2.09 -1.78 -29.40
C ASN A 386 -2.14 -3.03 -30.30
N GLU A 387 -1.24 -3.15 -31.27
CA GLU A 387 -1.20 -4.21 -32.27
C GLU A 387 0.00 -5.12 -32.01
N GLN A 388 -0.24 -6.12 -31.17
CA GLN A 388 0.78 -7.09 -30.76
C GLN A 388 0.36 -8.47 -31.27
N ASP A 389 0.46 -8.66 -32.58
CA ASP A 389 -0.09 -9.79 -33.36
C ASP A 389 -0.21 -11.12 -32.58
N LYS A 390 0.88 -11.56 -31.93
CA LYS A 390 0.98 -12.84 -31.21
C LYS A 390 1.23 -12.73 -29.71
N GLN A 391 1.39 -11.52 -29.17
CA GLN A 391 1.78 -11.30 -27.78
C GLN A 391 0.70 -10.49 -27.07
N LEU A 392 -0.12 -11.15 -26.26
CA LEU A 392 -1.17 -10.51 -25.49
C LEU A 392 -0.64 -10.13 -24.11
N PHE A 393 -1.11 -9.02 -23.54
CA PHE A 393 -0.69 -8.60 -22.20
C PHE A 393 -1.86 -8.41 -21.23
N ARG A 394 -2.95 -7.78 -21.70
CA ARG A 394 -4.01 -7.21 -20.87
C ARG A 394 -5.38 -7.70 -21.32
N LEU A 395 -6.39 -7.62 -20.44
CA LEU A 395 -7.76 -8.04 -20.77
C LEU A 395 -8.35 -7.22 -21.93
N ARG A 396 -8.11 -5.91 -21.95
CA ARG A 396 -8.53 -5.03 -23.07
C ARG A 396 -7.89 -5.34 -24.42
N ASP A 397 -6.81 -6.12 -24.46
CA ASP A 397 -6.22 -6.60 -25.73
C ASP A 397 -7.11 -7.66 -26.40
N LEU A 398 -8.01 -8.32 -25.63
CA LEU A 398 -8.97 -9.31 -26.10
C LEU A 398 -10.28 -8.71 -26.63
N LEU A 399 -10.48 -7.41 -26.43
CA LEU A 399 -11.69 -6.69 -26.85
C LEU A 399 -11.46 -5.96 -28.18
N GLN A 400 -12.51 -5.86 -28.99
CA GLN A 400 -12.55 -5.05 -30.20
C GLN A 400 -13.78 -4.16 -30.24
N PHE A 401 -13.73 -3.14 -31.09
CA PHE A 401 -14.83 -2.24 -31.34
C PHE A 401 -15.77 -2.83 -32.38
N LYS A 402 -17.08 -2.77 -32.14
CA LYS A 402 -18.09 -3.07 -33.17
C LYS A 402 -18.10 -2.00 -34.25
N THR A 403 -18.37 -2.41 -35.49
CA THR A 403 -18.59 -1.47 -36.59
C THR A 403 -19.86 -0.65 -36.35
N ARG A 404 -19.76 0.68 -36.48
CA ARG A 404 -20.87 1.63 -36.30
C ARG A 404 -20.86 2.68 -37.40
N GLU A 405 -21.94 3.45 -37.47
CA GLU A 405 -22.01 4.62 -38.35
C GLU A 405 -21.10 5.72 -37.78
N PRO A 406 -20.08 6.16 -38.54
CA PRO A 406 -19.15 7.19 -38.07
C PRO A 406 -19.77 8.58 -38.16
N VAL A 407 -19.22 9.52 -37.40
CA VAL A 407 -19.50 10.97 -37.52
C VAL A 407 -18.25 11.71 -38.02
N PRO A 408 -18.39 12.89 -38.65
CA PRO A 408 -17.25 13.74 -38.97
C PRO A 408 -16.44 14.09 -37.71
N LEU A 409 -15.10 14.08 -37.80
CA LEU A 409 -14.18 14.38 -36.69
C LEU A 409 -14.39 15.80 -36.12
N GLU A 410 -14.90 16.69 -36.96
CA GLU A 410 -15.18 18.10 -36.73
C GLU A 410 -16.39 18.29 -35.81
N GLU A 411 -17.29 17.29 -35.75
CA GLU A 411 -18.42 17.24 -34.82
C GLU A 411 -18.03 16.69 -33.45
N VAL A 412 -16.87 16.04 -33.34
CA VAL A 412 -16.36 15.51 -32.07
C VAL A 412 -15.75 16.65 -31.26
N GLU A 413 -16.06 16.66 -29.96
CA GLU A 413 -15.56 17.65 -29.01
C GLU A 413 -14.04 17.88 -29.14
N PRO A 414 -13.57 19.12 -28.92
CA PRO A 414 -12.19 19.47 -29.21
C PRO A 414 -11.22 18.86 -28.18
N VAL A 415 -9.93 18.82 -28.53
CA VAL A 415 -8.86 18.24 -27.69
C VAL A 415 -8.86 18.85 -26.29
N GLU A 416 -9.08 20.16 -26.19
CA GLU A 416 -9.07 20.91 -24.93
C GLU A 416 -10.21 20.52 -23.99
N ALA A 417 -11.32 19.98 -24.52
CA ALA A 417 -12.42 19.47 -23.70
C ALA A 417 -12.05 18.11 -23.10
N ILE A 418 -11.36 17.26 -23.87
CA ILE A 418 -10.90 15.93 -23.46
C ILE A 418 -9.75 16.03 -22.44
N THR A 419 -8.75 16.88 -22.68
CA THR A 419 -7.56 16.98 -21.79
C THR A 419 -7.89 17.46 -20.38
N ARG A 420 -9.02 18.15 -20.17
CA ARG A 420 -9.53 18.53 -18.83
C ARG A 420 -9.89 17.31 -17.96
N ARG A 421 -10.13 16.16 -18.59
CA ARG A 421 -10.41 14.88 -17.93
C ARG A 421 -9.14 14.08 -17.65
N PHE A 422 -7.98 14.56 -18.09
CA PHE A 422 -6.71 13.89 -17.87
C PHE A 422 -6.04 14.37 -16.59
N LYS A 423 -5.45 13.41 -15.89
CA LYS A 423 -4.71 13.61 -14.66
C LYS A 423 -3.33 12.99 -14.78
N THR A 424 -2.28 13.65 -14.29
CA THR A 424 -1.06 12.91 -13.97
C THR A 424 -1.22 12.24 -12.61
N GLY A 425 -0.87 10.96 -12.54
CA GLY A 425 -1.07 10.18 -11.33
C GLY A 425 -0.20 10.65 -10.16
N ALA A 426 -0.61 10.24 -8.97
CA ALA A 426 0.00 10.64 -7.70
C ALA A 426 1.44 10.11 -7.55
N MET A 427 2.44 10.95 -7.83
CA MET A 427 3.86 10.59 -7.77
C MET A 427 4.59 11.56 -6.84
N SER A 428 4.94 11.09 -5.63
CA SER A 428 5.42 11.98 -4.57
C SER A 428 6.73 12.70 -4.93
N TYR A 429 6.82 13.99 -4.59
CA TYR A 429 8.11 14.65 -4.43
C TYR A 429 8.97 13.90 -3.40
N GLY A 430 10.19 13.54 -3.80
CA GLY A 430 11.06 12.59 -3.09
C GLY A 430 11.20 11.27 -3.84
N SER A 431 10.10 10.68 -4.33
CA SER A 431 10.17 9.54 -5.26
C SER A 431 10.71 9.98 -6.61
N ILE A 432 10.14 11.04 -7.16
CA ILE A 432 10.63 11.73 -8.36
C ILE A 432 11.33 13.04 -7.97
N SER A 433 12.22 13.50 -8.85
CA SER A 433 12.96 14.74 -8.70
C SER A 433 12.04 15.96 -8.72
N LYS A 434 12.55 17.10 -8.22
CA LYS A 434 11.84 18.39 -8.28
C LYS A 434 11.49 18.75 -9.72
N GLU A 435 12.45 18.55 -10.62
CA GLU A 435 12.36 18.88 -12.04
C GLU A 435 11.24 18.09 -12.73
N ALA A 436 11.20 16.76 -12.53
CA ALA A 436 10.15 15.93 -13.10
C ALA A 436 8.77 16.28 -12.53
N HIS A 437 8.68 16.52 -11.21
CA HIS A 437 7.43 16.84 -10.54
C HIS A 437 6.85 18.19 -10.98
N GLU A 438 7.69 19.22 -11.08
CA GLU A 438 7.30 20.55 -11.54
C GLU A 438 6.93 20.55 -13.02
N ALA A 439 7.65 19.79 -13.87
CA ALA A 439 7.36 19.70 -15.29
C ALA A 439 5.96 19.11 -15.55
N LEU A 440 5.56 18.08 -14.79
CA LEU A 440 4.22 17.52 -14.85
C LEU A 440 3.16 18.54 -14.44
N ALA A 441 3.40 19.32 -13.38
CA ALA A 441 2.45 20.33 -12.92
C ALA A 441 2.25 21.44 -13.97
N ILE A 442 3.35 21.96 -14.52
CA ILE A 442 3.29 22.97 -15.58
C ILE A 442 2.51 22.44 -16.79
N ALA A 443 2.85 21.25 -17.28
CA ALA A 443 2.20 20.66 -18.45
C ALA A 443 0.70 20.49 -18.26
N MET A 444 0.27 19.93 -17.13
CA MET A 444 -1.15 19.68 -16.87
C MET A 444 -1.93 20.98 -16.66
N ASN A 445 -1.34 21.98 -16.00
CA ASN A 445 -1.95 23.29 -15.82
C ASN A 445 -2.17 24.01 -17.16
N ARG A 446 -1.23 23.91 -18.11
CA ARG A 446 -1.37 24.50 -19.46
C ARG A 446 -2.56 23.96 -20.24
N ILE A 447 -2.81 22.65 -20.17
CA ILE A 447 -3.86 21.98 -20.96
C ILE A 447 -5.21 21.91 -20.23
N GLY A 448 -5.33 22.55 -19.07
CA GLY A 448 -6.54 22.51 -18.23
C GLY A 448 -6.81 21.16 -17.55
N GLY A 449 -5.87 20.21 -17.64
CA GLY A 449 -5.88 18.98 -16.88
C GLY A 449 -5.40 19.20 -15.45
N LYS A 450 -5.07 18.12 -14.73
CA LYS A 450 -4.68 18.22 -13.31
C LYS A 450 -3.45 17.37 -13.00
N SER A 451 -2.47 17.92 -12.28
CA SER A 451 -1.40 17.13 -11.69
C SER A 451 -1.68 16.82 -10.21
N ASN A 452 -1.03 15.78 -9.71
CA ASN A 452 -1.19 15.30 -8.34
C ASN A 452 0.14 15.30 -7.59
N THR A 453 0.16 15.81 -6.36
CA THR A 453 1.36 15.90 -5.50
C THR A 453 1.95 14.55 -5.11
N GLY A 454 1.13 13.49 -5.13
CA GLY A 454 1.41 12.28 -4.37
C GLY A 454 1.56 12.54 -2.87
N GLU A 455 2.06 11.53 -2.17
CA GLU A 455 2.12 11.47 -0.70
C GLU A 455 3.27 12.31 -0.09
N GLY A 456 3.93 13.15 -0.89
CA GLY A 456 5.21 13.76 -0.52
C GLY A 456 5.11 15.16 0.09
N GLY A 457 3.90 15.72 0.19
CA GLY A 457 3.71 17.15 0.37
C GLY A 457 4.05 17.96 -0.89
N GLU A 458 3.93 19.28 -0.79
CA GLU A 458 4.29 20.20 -1.87
C GLU A 458 4.93 21.45 -1.27
N ASP A 459 5.98 21.95 -1.91
CA ASP A 459 6.68 23.15 -1.48
C ASP A 459 5.78 24.40 -1.66
N PRO A 460 5.52 25.18 -0.59
CA PRO A 460 4.68 26.39 -0.68
C PRO A 460 5.15 27.43 -1.68
N GLU A 461 6.45 27.47 -2.02
CA GLU A 461 6.97 28.35 -3.08
C GLU A 461 6.28 28.12 -4.43
N ARG A 462 5.72 26.94 -4.66
CA ARG A 462 5.04 26.58 -5.92
C ARG A 462 3.63 27.18 -6.03
N TYR A 463 3.01 27.62 -4.93
CA TYR A 463 1.60 27.99 -4.90
C TYR A 463 1.31 29.29 -5.66
N THR A 464 2.23 30.25 -5.59
CA THR A 464 2.16 31.55 -6.27
C THR A 464 3.14 31.69 -7.43
N TRP A 465 4.01 30.70 -7.64
CA TRP A 465 5.00 30.76 -8.71
C TRP A 465 4.32 30.87 -10.08
N THR A 466 4.75 31.87 -10.85
CA THR A 466 4.44 32.04 -12.28
C THR A 466 5.67 32.50 -13.05
N ASN A 467 5.74 32.18 -14.34
CA ASN A 467 6.72 32.73 -15.27
C ASN A 467 6.05 33.69 -16.28
N GLU A 468 6.83 34.21 -17.24
CA GLU A 468 6.34 35.10 -18.30
C GLU A 468 5.27 34.48 -19.21
N LYS A 469 5.21 33.15 -19.29
CA LYS A 469 4.18 32.40 -20.05
C LYS A 469 2.89 32.18 -19.25
N GLY A 470 2.85 32.55 -17.97
CA GLY A 470 1.73 32.28 -17.07
C GLY A 470 1.67 30.85 -16.53
N ASP A 471 2.78 30.11 -16.61
CA ASP A 471 2.83 28.72 -16.13
C ASP A 471 2.72 28.66 -14.60
N SER A 472 2.01 27.65 -14.08
CA SER A 472 1.96 27.38 -12.64
C SER A 472 2.61 26.05 -12.31
N LYS A 473 3.38 26.03 -11.21
CA LYS A 473 3.95 24.82 -10.61
C LYS A 473 3.05 24.19 -9.55
N ASN A 474 1.95 24.83 -9.15
CA ASN A 474 1.05 24.31 -8.13
C ASN A 474 0.29 23.09 -8.67
N SER A 475 0.29 21.99 -7.92
CA SER A 475 -0.49 20.82 -8.31
C SER A 475 -1.96 21.02 -7.95
N ALA A 476 -2.85 20.77 -8.92
CA ALA A 476 -4.29 20.94 -8.72
C ALA A 476 -4.87 19.91 -7.73
N ILE A 477 -4.32 18.71 -7.70
CA ILE A 477 -4.72 17.62 -6.80
C ILE A 477 -3.67 17.48 -5.71
N LYS A 478 -4.13 17.46 -4.46
CA LYS A 478 -3.29 17.28 -3.28
C LYS A 478 -3.71 16.02 -2.55
N GLN A 479 -2.77 15.12 -2.32
CA GLN A 479 -3.05 13.81 -1.76
C GLN A 479 -2.95 13.80 -0.23
N VAL A 480 -3.91 13.17 0.41
CA VAL A 480 -3.95 12.87 1.85
C VAL A 480 -3.81 11.36 1.99
N ALA A 481 -2.63 10.91 2.44
CA ALA A 481 -2.29 9.51 2.62
C ALA A 481 -1.92 9.21 4.08
N SER A 482 -1.77 7.94 4.47
CA SER A 482 -1.57 7.50 5.85
C SER A 482 -0.38 8.15 6.58
N GLY A 483 0.67 8.56 5.88
CA GLY A 483 1.80 9.26 6.49
C GLY A 483 1.52 10.73 6.86
N ARG A 484 0.46 11.34 6.30
CA ARG A 484 0.12 12.78 6.41
C ARG A 484 1.29 13.74 6.14
N PHE A 485 2.26 13.30 5.34
CA PHE A 485 3.44 14.12 5.04
C PHE A 485 3.05 15.40 4.30
N GLY A 486 3.45 16.54 4.85
CA GLY A 486 3.20 17.86 4.26
C GLY A 486 1.72 18.28 4.25
N VAL A 487 0.84 17.56 4.95
CA VAL A 487 -0.59 17.90 5.04
C VAL A 487 -0.79 18.95 6.12
N THR A 488 -0.82 20.21 5.68
CA THR A 488 -1.09 21.39 6.53
C THR A 488 -2.37 22.09 6.11
N SER A 489 -2.90 23.00 6.94
CA SER A 489 -4.01 23.90 6.55
C SER A 489 -3.74 24.61 5.22
N LEU A 490 -2.51 25.13 5.04
CA LEU A 490 -2.13 25.85 3.82
C LEU A 490 -2.08 24.92 2.61
N TYR A 491 -1.50 23.72 2.78
CA TYR A 491 -1.51 22.70 1.74
C TYR A 491 -2.92 22.39 1.27
N LEU A 492 -3.84 22.04 2.19
CA LEU A 492 -5.22 21.69 1.87
C LEU A 492 -5.96 22.85 1.18
N SER A 493 -5.72 24.08 1.62
CA SER A 493 -6.33 25.31 1.07
C SER A 493 -5.95 25.60 -0.38
N GLN A 494 -4.81 25.09 -0.84
CA GLN A 494 -4.26 25.35 -2.18
C GLN A 494 -4.67 24.29 -3.21
N ALA A 495 -5.56 23.35 -2.84
CA ALA A 495 -6.06 22.28 -3.69
C ALA A 495 -7.33 22.69 -4.46
N LYS A 496 -7.48 22.17 -5.69
CA LYS A 496 -8.77 22.07 -6.39
C LYS A 496 -9.46 20.74 -6.13
N GLU A 497 -8.68 19.72 -5.75
CA GLU A 497 -9.14 18.38 -5.42
C GLU A 497 -8.24 17.78 -4.36
N LEU A 498 -8.83 17.16 -3.35
CA LEU A 498 -8.14 16.45 -2.28
C LEU A 498 -8.34 14.95 -2.49
N GLN A 499 -7.25 14.21 -2.65
CA GLN A 499 -7.30 12.77 -2.89
C GLN A 499 -6.95 11.99 -1.62
N ILE A 500 -7.93 11.30 -1.03
CA ILE A 500 -7.72 10.28 0.00
C ILE A 500 -7.14 9.03 -0.68
N LYS A 501 -5.91 8.66 -0.32
CA LYS A 501 -5.24 7.48 -0.87
C LYS A 501 -5.44 6.28 0.03
N MET A 502 -6.50 5.49 -0.21
CA MET A 502 -6.68 4.22 0.49
C MET A 502 -5.61 3.20 0.10
N ALA A 503 -5.35 3.09 -1.21
CA ALA A 503 -4.38 2.12 -1.73
C ALA A 503 -3.76 2.59 -3.06
N GLN A 504 -2.75 1.85 -3.54
CA GLN A 504 -2.20 1.98 -4.88
C GLN A 504 -1.95 0.60 -5.49
N GLY A 505 -2.11 0.45 -6.81
CA GLY A 505 -2.03 -0.86 -7.47
C GLY A 505 -0.72 -1.63 -7.26
N ALA A 506 0.42 -0.94 -7.14
CA ALA A 506 1.72 -1.58 -6.96
C ALA A 506 1.98 -2.19 -5.56
N LYS A 507 1.14 -1.83 -4.58
CA LYS A 507 1.22 -2.26 -3.17
C LYS A 507 -0.05 -1.94 -2.40
N PRO A 508 -1.17 -2.57 -2.76
CA PRO A 508 -2.38 -2.41 -1.99
C PRO A 508 -2.24 -3.12 -0.63
N GLY A 509 -2.93 -2.60 0.39
CA GLY A 509 -2.82 -3.06 1.78
C GLY A 509 -1.51 -2.68 2.48
N GLU A 510 -0.69 -1.78 1.90
CA GLU A 510 0.60 -1.34 2.44
C GLU A 510 0.80 0.18 2.33
N GLY A 511 1.73 0.72 3.14
CA GLY A 511 2.06 2.13 3.17
C GLY A 511 3.05 2.60 2.08
N GLY A 512 3.11 3.92 1.89
CA GLY A 512 4.15 4.60 1.11
C GLY A 512 5.55 4.30 1.66
N GLN A 513 6.55 4.21 0.77
CA GLN A 513 7.95 3.94 1.16
C GLN A 513 8.86 4.96 0.45
N LEU A 514 9.69 5.64 1.22
CA LEU A 514 10.77 6.47 0.72
C LEU A 514 12.07 6.10 1.44
N PRO A 515 13.05 5.49 0.73
CA PRO A 515 14.34 5.14 1.31
C PRO A 515 15.05 6.37 1.89
N GLY A 516 15.70 6.22 3.04
CA GLY A 516 16.35 7.32 3.75
C GLY A 516 17.41 8.08 2.94
N ARG A 517 18.12 7.38 2.04
CA ARG A 517 19.05 7.99 1.06
C ARG A 517 18.40 8.96 0.05
N LYS A 518 17.07 9.04 0.02
CA LYS A 518 16.30 10.02 -0.79
C LYS A 518 15.69 11.13 0.07
N VAL A 519 15.85 11.08 1.39
CA VAL A 519 15.28 12.08 2.32
C VAL A 519 16.31 13.18 2.56
N TYR A 520 16.63 13.91 1.51
CA TYR A 520 17.51 15.09 1.58
C TYR A 520 16.86 16.21 2.40
N PRO A 521 17.62 17.21 2.88
CA PRO A 521 17.09 18.31 3.70
C PRO A 521 15.82 18.97 3.14
N TRP A 522 15.77 19.24 1.82
CA TRP A 522 14.58 19.81 1.17
C TRP A 522 13.37 18.86 1.13
N ILE A 523 13.59 17.54 1.06
CA ILE A 523 12.50 16.56 1.16
C ILE A 523 11.99 16.47 2.60
N ALA A 524 12.91 16.44 3.56
CA ALA A 524 12.58 16.41 4.98
C ALA A 524 11.76 17.64 5.40
N LYS A 525 12.14 18.82 4.90
CA LYS A 525 11.41 20.09 5.11
C LYS A 525 9.95 19.99 4.65
N VAL A 526 9.70 19.58 3.40
CA VAL A 526 8.33 19.49 2.85
C VAL A 526 7.48 18.43 3.57
N ARG A 527 8.12 17.40 4.13
CA ARG A 527 7.43 16.31 4.83
C ARG A 527 7.30 16.52 6.34
N HIS A 528 7.87 17.58 6.90
CA HIS A 528 8.02 17.76 8.35
C HIS A 528 8.63 16.51 9.02
N SER A 529 9.75 16.06 8.46
CA SER A 529 10.50 14.88 8.90
C SER A 529 11.99 15.20 9.10
N THR A 530 12.77 14.19 9.50
CA THR A 530 14.22 14.33 9.73
C THR A 530 15.02 13.98 8.47
N PRO A 531 16.02 14.78 8.08
CA PRO A 531 16.93 14.45 6.98
C PRO A 531 17.60 13.10 7.19
N GLY A 532 17.70 12.34 6.11
CA GLY A 532 18.35 11.04 6.09
C GLY A 532 17.47 9.92 6.57
N VAL A 533 16.44 10.14 7.41
CA VAL A 533 15.62 9.06 8.00
C VAL A 533 14.65 8.45 6.98
N GLY A 534 14.58 7.12 6.90
CA GLY A 534 13.69 6.42 5.98
C GLY A 534 12.23 6.59 6.39
N LEU A 535 11.34 6.82 5.42
CA LEU A 535 9.93 7.06 5.67
C LEU A 535 9.10 5.89 5.16
N ILE A 536 8.64 5.06 6.09
CA ILE A 536 7.64 4.02 5.84
C ILE A 536 6.35 4.53 6.46
N SER A 537 5.33 4.71 5.63
CA SER A 537 4.00 5.14 6.12
C SER A 537 3.30 3.93 6.74
N PRO A 538 2.41 4.14 7.73
CA PRO A 538 1.52 3.08 8.18
C PRO A 538 0.72 2.50 6.99
N PRO A 539 0.43 1.20 6.94
CA PRO A 539 -0.50 0.64 5.96
C PRO A 539 -1.90 1.27 6.05
N PRO A 540 -2.54 1.40 7.23
CA PRO A 540 -3.84 2.03 7.31
C PRO A 540 -3.74 3.54 7.44
N HIS A 541 -4.81 4.22 7.05
CA HIS A 541 -5.13 5.51 7.63
C HIS A 541 -5.61 5.27 9.07
N HIS A 542 -4.93 5.82 10.08
CA HIS A 542 -5.35 5.60 11.48
C HIS A 542 -6.64 6.34 11.84
N ASP A 543 -7.18 7.15 10.93
CA ASP A 543 -8.50 7.79 11.00
C ASP A 543 -9.50 7.19 10.01
N ILE A 544 -9.25 5.97 9.50
CA ILE A 544 -10.17 5.21 8.65
C ILE A 544 -10.09 3.72 9.02
N TYR A 545 -10.91 3.29 9.96
CA TYR A 545 -11.05 1.87 10.33
C TYR A 545 -12.37 1.25 9.85
N SER A 546 -13.22 2.06 9.25
CA SER A 546 -14.54 1.70 8.76
C SER A 546 -15.02 2.68 7.68
N ILE A 547 -16.21 2.43 7.12
CA ILE A 547 -16.81 3.32 6.12
C ILE A 547 -17.26 4.65 6.73
N GLU A 548 -17.72 4.65 7.97
CA GLU A 548 -18.13 5.84 8.71
C GLU A 548 -16.93 6.73 9.03
N ASP A 549 -15.76 6.16 9.31
CA ASP A 549 -14.52 6.93 9.50
C ASP A 549 -14.04 7.55 8.18
N LEU A 550 -14.19 6.84 7.05
CA LEU A 550 -13.95 7.45 5.73
C LEU A 550 -14.90 8.62 5.49
N ALA A 551 -16.19 8.48 5.84
CA ALA A 551 -17.15 9.57 5.73
C ALA A 551 -16.76 10.76 6.61
N GLU A 552 -16.22 10.51 7.81
CA GLU A 552 -15.68 11.56 8.69
C GLU A 552 -14.48 12.25 8.04
N LEU A 553 -13.50 11.53 7.48
CA LEU A 553 -12.37 12.17 6.78
C LEU A 553 -12.81 12.95 5.54
N ILE A 554 -13.79 12.46 4.77
CA ILE A 554 -14.38 13.21 3.65
C ILE A 554 -14.97 14.53 4.18
N HIS A 555 -15.71 14.46 5.29
CA HIS A 555 -16.28 15.64 5.93
C HIS A 555 -15.18 16.59 6.43
N ASP A 556 -14.13 16.09 7.08
CA ASP A 556 -12.99 16.89 7.55
C ASP A 556 -12.32 17.66 6.41
N LEU A 557 -12.00 16.96 5.32
CA LEU A 557 -11.32 17.56 4.18
C LEU A 557 -12.20 18.56 3.44
N LYS A 558 -13.52 18.34 3.42
CA LYS A 558 -14.47 19.30 2.86
C LYS A 558 -14.61 20.54 3.73
N ASN A 559 -14.57 20.41 5.06
CA ASN A 559 -14.48 21.55 5.98
C ASN A 559 -13.15 22.29 5.81
N ALA A 560 -12.04 21.57 5.65
CA ALA A 560 -10.71 22.16 5.45
C ALA A 560 -10.55 22.85 4.10
N ASN A 561 -11.32 22.47 3.07
CA ASN A 561 -11.42 23.20 1.82
C ASN A 561 -12.77 22.97 1.12
N ARG A 562 -13.72 23.85 1.39
CA ARG A 562 -15.11 23.78 0.88
C ARG A 562 -15.22 23.74 -0.65
N LYS A 563 -14.22 24.29 -1.36
CA LYS A 563 -14.20 24.37 -2.84
C LYS A 563 -13.59 23.14 -3.50
N ALA A 564 -12.81 22.34 -2.78
CA ALA A 564 -12.14 21.19 -3.36
C ALA A 564 -13.12 20.01 -3.56
N ARG A 565 -12.93 19.25 -4.64
CA ARG A 565 -13.54 17.91 -4.78
C ARG A 565 -12.82 16.92 -3.88
N ILE A 566 -13.53 15.93 -3.32
CA ILE A 566 -12.92 14.82 -2.58
C ILE A 566 -12.84 13.58 -3.48
N ASN A 567 -11.62 13.12 -3.73
CA ASN A 567 -11.30 11.94 -4.53
C ASN A 567 -10.87 10.79 -3.62
N VAL A 568 -11.45 9.60 -3.77
CA VAL A 568 -11.03 8.41 -3.04
C VAL A 568 -10.37 7.44 -4.00
N LYS A 569 -9.09 7.17 -3.79
CA LYS A 569 -8.30 6.23 -4.59
C LYS A 569 -8.36 4.82 -4.01
N LEU A 570 -9.06 3.94 -4.71
CA LEU A 570 -9.18 2.50 -4.47
C LEU A 570 -8.35 1.71 -5.48
N VAL A 571 -8.18 0.41 -5.22
CA VAL A 571 -7.51 -0.52 -6.14
C VAL A 571 -8.48 -1.63 -6.54
N SER A 572 -8.40 -2.04 -7.81
CA SER A 572 -9.22 -3.11 -8.37
C SER A 572 -8.99 -4.42 -7.63
N GLU A 573 -10.07 -4.99 -7.11
CA GLU A 573 -10.20 -6.35 -6.57
C GLU A 573 -11.68 -6.77 -6.64
N VAL A 574 -12.01 -8.05 -6.44
CA VAL A 574 -13.42 -8.46 -6.25
C VAL A 574 -14.04 -7.74 -5.05
N GLY A 575 -15.26 -7.23 -5.21
CA GLY A 575 -16.00 -6.55 -4.15
C GLY A 575 -15.78 -5.03 -4.12
N VAL A 576 -14.87 -4.49 -4.93
CA VAL A 576 -14.62 -3.05 -5.02
C VAL A 576 -15.87 -2.25 -5.41
N GLY A 577 -16.81 -2.84 -6.16
CA GLY A 577 -18.07 -2.17 -6.49
C GLY A 577 -18.95 -1.91 -5.26
N THR A 578 -18.95 -2.83 -4.30
CA THR A 578 -19.65 -2.67 -3.01
C THR A 578 -19.01 -1.58 -2.18
N ILE A 579 -17.67 -1.56 -2.11
CA ILE A 579 -16.91 -0.51 -1.44
C ILE A 579 -17.21 0.85 -2.08
N ALA A 580 -17.18 0.95 -3.42
CA ALA A 580 -17.48 2.17 -4.15
C ALA A 580 -18.89 2.70 -3.87
N ALA A 581 -19.89 1.82 -3.71
CA ALA A 581 -21.24 2.23 -3.29
C ALA A 581 -21.23 2.85 -1.88
N GLY A 582 -20.46 2.29 -0.94
CA GLY A 582 -20.23 2.89 0.38
C GLY A 582 -19.56 4.25 0.27
N VAL A 583 -18.49 4.36 -0.52
CA VAL A 583 -17.75 5.62 -0.75
C VAL A 583 -18.63 6.71 -1.36
N ALA A 584 -19.53 6.37 -2.29
CA ALA A 584 -20.50 7.30 -2.85
C ALA A 584 -21.53 7.78 -1.81
N LYS A 585 -21.96 6.90 -0.90
CA LYS A 585 -22.83 7.25 0.24
C LYS A 585 -22.10 8.08 1.31
N ALA A 586 -20.78 7.92 1.42
CA ALA A 586 -19.91 8.75 2.24
C ALA A 586 -19.61 10.13 1.60
N HIS A 587 -20.31 10.48 0.51
CA HIS A 587 -20.24 11.78 -0.16
C HIS A 587 -18.92 12.10 -0.88
N ALA A 588 -18.13 11.10 -1.28
CA ALA A 588 -17.01 11.34 -2.20
C ALA A 588 -17.51 11.96 -3.52
N ASP A 589 -16.75 12.90 -4.08
CA ASP A 589 -17.07 13.53 -5.38
C ASP A 589 -16.48 12.72 -6.55
N VAL A 590 -15.34 12.05 -6.33
CA VAL A 590 -14.63 11.23 -7.33
C VAL A 590 -14.20 9.90 -6.70
N ILE A 591 -14.38 8.79 -7.43
CA ILE A 591 -13.87 7.47 -7.06
C ILE A 591 -12.88 7.04 -8.14
N LEU A 592 -11.61 6.84 -7.75
CA LEU A 592 -10.57 6.35 -8.64
C LEU A 592 -10.37 4.84 -8.43
N ILE A 593 -10.51 4.04 -9.50
CA ILE A 593 -10.17 2.62 -9.51
C ILE A 593 -8.82 2.43 -10.19
N ALA A 594 -7.79 2.12 -9.40
CA ALA A 594 -6.44 1.87 -9.89
C ALA A 594 -6.23 0.38 -10.25
N GLY A 595 -5.57 0.11 -11.38
CA GLY A 595 -5.13 -1.22 -11.76
C GLY A 595 -3.84 -1.66 -11.06
N PHE A 596 -3.67 -2.98 -10.89
CA PHE A 596 -2.46 -3.61 -10.33
C PHE A 596 -1.15 -3.20 -11.03
N ASP A 597 -1.24 -2.86 -12.31
CA ASP A 597 -0.13 -2.48 -13.18
C ASP A 597 0.36 -1.04 -12.94
N GLY A 598 -0.21 -0.33 -11.96
CA GLY A 598 0.23 1.00 -11.52
C GLY A 598 1.71 1.06 -11.11
N GLY A 599 2.34 2.22 -11.31
CA GLY A 599 3.76 2.44 -10.98
C GLY A 599 4.03 2.68 -9.49
N THR A 600 5.29 2.51 -9.08
CA THR A 600 5.78 2.88 -7.74
C THR A 600 7.26 3.26 -7.76
N GLY A 601 7.67 4.15 -6.86
CA GLY A 601 9.09 4.47 -6.66
C GLY A 601 9.83 3.41 -5.82
N ALA A 602 9.12 2.75 -4.91
CA ALA A 602 9.63 1.71 -4.01
C ALA A 602 8.47 0.85 -3.48
N SER A 603 8.57 -0.46 -3.64
CA SER A 603 7.60 -1.44 -3.15
C SER A 603 8.24 -2.82 -3.08
N PRO A 604 7.81 -3.72 -2.19
CA PRO A 604 8.17 -5.13 -2.28
C PRO A 604 7.84 -5.71 -3.65
N GLN A 605 8.74 -6.54 -4.18
CA GLN A 605 8.52 -7.21 -5.48
C GLN A 605 7.28 -8.12 -5.44
N THR A 606 7.05 -8.77 -4.30
CA THR A 606 5.87 -9.59 -4.04
C THR A 606 4.57 -8.83 -4.33
N SER A 607 4.48 -7.58 -3.89
CA SER A 607 3.27 -6.76 -4.04
C SER A 607 3.11 -6.18 -5.44
N ILE A 608 4.21 -5.80 -6.10
CA ILE A 608 4.19 -5.33 -7.50
C ILE A 608 3.65 -6.43 -8.43
N LYS A 609 3.97 -7.70 -8.15
CA LYS A 609 3.61 -8.83 -9.01
C LYS A 609 2.26 -9.46 -8.68
N HIS A 610 1.95 -9.59 -7.40
CA HIS A 610 0.93 -10.54 -6.95
C HIS A 610 -0.26 -9.89 -6.23
N ALA A 611 -0.36 -8.56 -6.13
CA ALA A 611 -1.44 -7.89 -5.40
C ALA A 611 -2.22 -6.90 -6.28
N GLY A 612 -3.54 -6.88 -6.14
CA GLY A 612 -4.44 -6.11 -7.01
C GLY A 612 -4.75 -6.80 -8.33
N LEU A 613 -5.72 -6.27 -9.06
CA LEU A 613 -6.21 -6.80 -10.33
C LEU A 613 -6.24 -5.78 -11.48
N PRO A 614 -6.44 -6.25 -12.73
CA PRO A 614 -6.68 -5.37 -13.88
C PRO A 614 -7.80 -4.36 -13.59
N TRP A 615 -7.61 -3.11 -14.00
CA TRP A 615 -8.62 -2.07 -13.79
C TRP A 615 -9.89 -2.34 -14.58
N GLU A 616 -9.83 -3.08 -15.69
CA GLU A 616 -11.03 -3.45 -16.48
C GLU A 616 -12.09 -4.15 -15.62
N LEU A 617 -11.64 -5.01 -14.69
CA LEU A 617 -12.53 -5.74 -13.78
C LEU A 617 -13.16 -4.81 -12.74
N GLY A 618 -12.32 -4.10 -11.97
CA GLY A 618 -12.80 -3.24 -10.89
C GLY A 618 -13.59 -2.03 -11.40
N LEU A 619 -13.24 -1.48 -12.57
CA LEU A 619 -13.95 -0.37 -13.20
C LEU A 619 -15.35 -0.80 -13.64
N ALA A 620 -15.47 -1.93 -14.34
CA ALA A 620 -16.76 -2.46 -14.76
C ALA A 620 -17.63 -2.77 -13.54
N GLU A 621 -17.10 -3.47 -12.53
CA GLU A 621 -17.83 -3.79 -11.30
C GLU A 621 -18.31 -2.53 -10.57
N THR A 622 -17.45 -1.51 -10.47
CA THR A 622 -17.77 -0.22 -9.86
C THR A 622 -18.89 0.49 -10.62
N HIS A 623 -18.76 0.61 -11.94
CA HIS A 623 -19.77 1.24 -12.78
C HIS A 623 -21.13 0.51 -12.64
N GLN A 624 -21.13 -0.80 -12.84
CA GLN A 624 -22.33 -1.64 -12.77
C GLN A 624 -23.01 -1.52 -11.40
N THR A 625 -22.25 -1.64 -10.30
CA THR A 625 -22.79 -1.59 -8.94
C THR A 625 -23.39 -0.22 -8.61
N LEU A 626 -22.72 0.86 -8.98
CA LEU A 626 -23.22 2.22 -8.75
C LEU A 626 -24.50 2.50 -9.55
N VAL A 627 -24.61 1.97 -10.78
CA VAL A 627 -25.82 2.08 -11.61
C VAL A 627 -26.97 1.30 -10.97
N MET A 628 -26.74 0.05 -10.59
CA MET A 628 -27.75 -0.80 -9.93
C MET A 628 -28.29 -0.19 -8.62
N ASN A 629 -27.48 0.62 -7.93
CA ASN A 629 -27.86 1.26 -6.67
C ASN A 629 -28.34 2.72 -6.82
N ASN A 630 -28.48 3.24 -8.04
CA ASN A 630 -28.83 4.66 -8.31
C ASN A 630 -27.90 5.66 -7.59
N LEU A 631 -26.60 5.35 -7.58
CA LEU A 631 -25.53 6.19 -7.02
C LEU A 631 -24.59 6.74 -8.10
N ARG A 632 -24.60 6.17 -9.30
CA ARG A 632 -23.66 6.51 -10.38
C ARG A 632 -23.72 7.97 -10.82
N SER A 633 -24.89 8.60 -10.74
CA SER A 633 -25.10 10.00 -11.12
C SER A 633 -24.52 11.02 -10.14
N ARG A 634 -24.03 10.59 -8.96
CA ARG A 634 -23.54 11.46 -7.89
C ARG A 634 -22.01 11.55 -7.79
N VAL A 635 -21.30 10.67 -8.51
CA VAL A 635 -19.85 10.52 -8.40
C VAL A 635 -19.22 10.45 -9.78
N VAL A 636 -18.06 11.10 -9.94
CA VAL A 636 -17.21 10.89 -11.10
C VAL A 636 -16.42 9.60 -10.89
N VAL A 637 -16.43 8.69 -11.86
CA VAL A 637 -15.58 7.50 -11.81
C VAL A 637 -14.30 7.77 -12.62
N GLU A 638 -13.15 7.66 -11.96
CA GLU A 638 -11.82 7.80 -12.55
C GLU A 638 -11.16 6.42 -12.61
N THR A 639 -10.26 6.21 -13.56
CA THR A 639 -9.37 5.03 -13.54
C THR A 639 -7.96 5.38 -13.94
N ASP A 640 -6.99 4.65 -13.37
CA ASP A 640 -5.58 4.67 -13.75
C ASP A 640 -5.05 3.23 -13.78
N GLY A 641 -3.87 3.03 -14.37
CA GLY A 641 -3.31 1.70 -14.57
C GLY A 641 -2.69 1.58 -15.94
N GLN A 642 -1.46 2.10 -16.04
CA GLN A 642 -0.62 1.95 -17.22
C GLN A 642 -1.30 2.33 -18.56
N MET A 643 -2.16 3.35 -18.53
CA MET A 643 -2.76 3.95 -19.73
C MET A 643 -1.68 4.58 -20.61
N LYS A 644 -1.64 4.17 -21.88
CA LYS A 644 -0.55 4.49 -22.81
C LYS A 644 -1.03 5.08 -24.13
N THR A 645 -2.25 4.76 -24.56
CA THR A 645 -2.79 5.16 -25.87
C THR A 645 -4.21 5.72 -25.74
N GLY A 646 -4.68 6.44 -26.77
CA GLY A 646 -6.07 6.91 -26.85
C GLY A 646 -7.06 5.75 -26.84
N ARG A 647 -6.68 4.60 -27.42
CA ARG A 647 -7.45 3.35 -27.31
C ARG A 647 -7.66 2.88 -25.87
N ASP A 648 -6.63 2.91 -25.02
CA ASP A 648 -6.77 2.54 -23.60
C ASP A 648 -7.83 3.42 -22.92
N VAL A 649 -7.81 4.72 -23.23
CA VAL A 649 -8.71 5.72 -22.63
C VAL A 649 -10.15 5.53 -23.12
N VAL A 650 -10.34 5.29 -24.42
CA VAL A 650 -11.66 4.96 -24.98
C VAL A 650 -12.22 3.69 -24.34
N MET A 651 -11.41 2.66 -24.15
CA MET A 651 -11.82 1.43 -23.47
C MET A 651 -12.28 1.70 -22.04
N ALA A 652 -11.52 2.49 -21.28
CA ALA A 652 -11.90 2.89 -19.94
C ALA A 652 -13.22 3.69 -19.92
N ALA A 653 -13.43 4.60 -20.88
CA ALA A 653 -14.68 5.35 -20.98
C ALA A 653 -15.89 4.43 -21.22
N LEU A 654 -15.77 3.51 -22.19
CA LEU A 654 -16.83 2.55 -22.52
C LEU A 654 -17.14 1.59 -21.36
N LEU A 655 -16.16 1.28 -20.51
CA LEU A 655 -16.33 0.49 -19.29
C LEU A 655 -16.86 1.32 -18.09
N GLY A 656 -16.95 2.65 -18.22
CA GLY A 656 -17.66 3.49 -17.25
C GLY A 656 -16.89 4.66 -16.65
N ALA A 657 -15.63 4.89 -17.03
CA ALA A 657 -14.83 6.01 -16.52
C ALA A 657 -15.13 7.35 -17.21
N GLU A 658 -14.89 8.45 -16.49
CA GLU A 658 -15.09 9.83 -16.92
C GLU A 658 -13.81 10.68 -16.87
N GLU A 659 -12.84 10.27 -16.04
CA GLU A 659 -11.53 10.90 -15.86
C GLU A 659 -10.43 9.81 -15.88
N PHE A 660 -9.22 10.18 -16.31
CA PHE A 660 -8.17 9.22 -16.67
C PHE A 660 -6.80 9.63 -16.11
N GLY A 661 -6.17 8.71 -15.37
CA GLY A 661 -4.88 8.93 -14.73
C GLY A 661 -3.70 8.33 -15.51
N PHE A 662 -2.64 9.13 -15.69
CA PHE A 662 -1.42 8.74 -16.40
C PHE A 662 -0.18 8.97 -15.53
N SER A 663 0.65 7.94 -15.35
CA SER A 663 1.87 8.03 -14.50
C SER A 663 3.13 7.69 -15.28
N THR A 664 3.30 6.41 -15.62
CA THR A 664 4.54 5.93 -16.25
C THR A 664 4.79 6.54 -17.63
N ALA A 665 3.78 6.62 -18.50
CA ALA A 665 3.97 7.17 -19.85
C ALA A 665 4.40 8.65 -19.82
N PRO A 666 3.78 9.54 -19.02
CA PRO A 666 4.30 10.90 -18.79
C PRO A 666 5.75 10.95 -18.29
N LEU A 667 6.16 10.06 -17.37
CA LEU A 667 7.56 9.97 -16.95
C LEU A 667 8.49 9.52 -18.08
N VAL A 668 8.04 8.62 -18.96
CA VAL A 668 8.78 8.20 -20.15
C VAL A 668 8.92 9.38 -21.13
N SER A 669 7.87 10.17 -21.33
CA SER A 669 7.90 11.40 -22.13
C SER A 669 8.91 12.43 -21.59
N LEU A 670 9.10 12.47 -20.26
CA LEU A 670 10.13 13.29 -19.59
C LEU A 670 11.54 12.66 -19.58
N GLY A 671 11.71 11.46 -20.12
CA GLY A 671 13.02 10.83 -20.32
C GLY A 671 13.27 9.53 -19.56
N CYS A 672 12.30 9.00 -18.79
CA CYS A 672 12.46 7.70 -18.15
C CYS A 672 12.75 6.58 -19.18
N ILE A 673 13.74 5.76 -18.88
CA ILE A 673 14.18 4.62 -19.72
C ILE A 673 13.87 3.25 -19.11
N MET A 674 12.96 3.19 -18.12
CA MET A 674 12.51 1.95 -17.46
C MET A 674 13.61 1.06 -16.87
N MET A 675 14.66 1.67 -16.31
CA MET A 675 15.77 0.92 -15.68
C MET A 675 15.40 0.28 -14.31
N ARG A 676 14.25 0.65 -13.73
CA ARG A 676 13.69 0.09 -12.48
C ARG A 676 14.56 0.23 -11.22
N VAL A 677 15.42 1.26 -11.19
CA VAL A 677 16.30 1.61 -10.05
C VAL A 677 15.79 2.80 -9.22
N CYS A 678 14.49 3.10 -9.28
CA CYS A 678 13.91 4.30 -8.67
C CYS A 678 14.12 4.37 -7.13
N HIS A 679 14.08 3.20 -6.48
CA HIS A 679 14.32 3.04 -5.04
C HIS A 679 15.82 3.16 -4.67
N MET A 680 16.71 3.09 -5.66
CA MET A 680 18.17 3.10 -5.46
C MET A 680 18.77 4.50 -5.35
N ASN A 681 18.02 5.54 -5.69
CA ASN A 681 18.54 6.91 -5.86
C ASN A 681 19.59 7.04 -6.99
N THR A 682 19.64 6.08 -7.90
CA THR A 682 20.66 6.00 -8.97
C THR A 682 20.04 6.17 -10.37
N CYS A 683 18.96 6.95 -10.48
CA CYS A 683 18.31 7.17 -11.77
C CYS A 683 19.27 7.91 -12.73
N PRO A 684 19.65 7.32 -13.88
CA PRO A 684 20.69 7.87 -14.75
C PRO A 684 20.23 9.10 -15.56
N VAL A 685 18.92 9.40 -15.55
CA VAL A 685 18.28 10.45 -16.36
C VAL A 685 17.61 11.52 -15.50
N GLY A 686 17.96 11.60 -14.21
CA GLY A 686 17.48 12.66 -13.32
C GLY A 686 15.98 12.65 -12.99
N VAL A 687 15.22 11.60 -13.35
CA VAL A 687 13.76 11.53 -13.11
C VAL A 687 13.43 11.06 -11.69
N ALA A 688 13.97 9.92 -11.26
CA ALA A 688 13.59 9.26 -10.01
C ALA A 688 14.74 9.24 -8.98
N THR A 689 15.39 10.40 -8.80
CA THR A 689 16.53 10.59 -7.90
C THR A 689 16.45 11.94 -7.18
N GLN A 690 17.00 12.00 -5.98
CA GLN A 690 17.24 13.24 -5.23
C GLN A 690 18.72 13.63 -5.24
N ASP A 691 19.61 12.77 -5.75
CA ASP A 691 21.02 13.07 -5.92
C ASP A 691 21.20 14.30 -6.83
N PRO A 692 21.83 15.40 -6.36
CA PRO A 692 22.00 16.62 -7.13
C PRO A 692 22.78 16.44 -8.44
N GLU A 693 23.79 15.56 -8.47
CA GLU A 693 24.59 15.32 -9.68
C GLU A 693 23.75 14.56 -10.72
N LEU A 694 23.03 13.52 -10.29
CA LEU A 694 22.17 12.77 -11.20
C LEU A 694 20.97 13.60 -11.69
N ARG A 695 20.46 14.53 -10.88
CA ARG A 695 19.39 15.46 -11.28
C ARG A 695 19.81 16.39 -12.43
N LYS A 696 21.10 16.73 -12.57
CA LYS A 696 21.61 17.52 -13.71
C LYS A 696 21.42 16.81 -15.06
N HIS A 697 21.23 15.49 -15.05
CA HIS A 697 20.94 14.71 -16.26
C HIS A 697 19.46 14.73 -16.67
N PHE A 698 18.59 15.45 -15.95
CA PHE A 698 17.20 15.62 -16.35
C PHE A 698 17.11 16.47 -17.62
N MET A 699 16.55 15.88 -18.68
CA MET A 699 16.38 16.51 -20.00
C MET A 699 14.89 16.65 -20.40
N GLY A 700 13.97 16.50 -19.45
CA GLY A 700 12.54 16.58 -19.71
C GLY A 700 12.06 18.01 -19.87
N ASP A 701 11.10 18.24 -20.77
CA ASP A 701 10.43 19.52 -20.97
C ASP A 701 8.91 19.33 -20.76
N PRO A 702 8.21 20.26 -20.07
CA PRO A 702 6.74 20.25 -19.99
C PRO A 702 6.03 20.07 -21.35
N ASP A 703 6.58 20.63 -22.43
CA ASP A 703 6.02 20.52 -23.78
C ASP A 703 5.94 19.06 -24.26
N HIS A 704 6.85 18.18 -23.82
CA HIS A 704 6.78 16.75 -24.16
C HIS A 704 5.53 16.09 -23.55
N VAL A 705 5.15 16.49 -22.33
CA VAL A 705 3.94 15.97 -21.67
C VAL A 705 2.69 16.58 -22.30
N VAL A 706 2.72 17.88 -22.63
CA VAL A 706 1.63 18.55 -23.39
C VAL A 706 1.38 17.82 -24.71
N ASN A 707 2.43 17.56 -25.48
CA ASN A 707 2.36 16.82 -26.75
C ASN A 707 1.78 15.42 -26.55
N PHE A 708 2.27 14.67 -25.56
CA PHE A 708 1.75 13.34 -25.25
C PHE A 708 0.23 13.36 -24.97
N MET A 709 -0.23 14.25 -24.09
CA MET A 709 -1.64 14.38 -23.74
C MET A 709 -2.48 14.81 -24.96
N GLY A 710 -1.96 15.73 -25.77
CA GLY A 710 -2.60 16.17 -27.02
C GLY A 710 -2.76 15.02 -28.01
N PHE A 711 -1.74 14.18 -28.17
CA PHE A 711 -1.80 13.01 -29.06
C PHE A 711 -2.82 11.96 -28.59
N ILE A 712 -2.86 11.68 -27.29
CA ILE A 712 -3.86 10.77 -26.70
C ILE A 712 -5.26 11.29 -26.99
N ALA A 713 -5.52 12.57 -26.71
CA ALA A 713 -6.82 13.19 -26.96
C ALA A 713 -7.19 13.20 -28.44
N GLN A 714 -6.23 13.45 -29.34
CA GLN A 714 -6.47 13.41 -30.78
C GLN A 714 -6.81 11.99 -31.27
N GLU A 715 -6.10 10.97 -30.81
CA GLU A 715 -6.42 9.56 -31.12
C GLU A 715 -7.81 9.18 -30.58
N MET A 716 -8.17 9.66 -29.37
CA MET A 716 -9.52 9.48 -28.85
C MET A 716 -10.56 10.08 -29.77
N ARG A 717 -10.38 11.32 -30.26
CA ARG A 717 -11.33 11.96 -31.18
C ARG A 717 -11.51 11.16 -32.47
N GLU A 718 -10.42 10.61 -33.02
CA GLU A 718 -10.46 9.75 -34.20
C GLU A 718 -11.27 8.47 -33.94
N ILE A 719 -11.07 7.83 -32.78
CA ILE A 719 -11.84 6.64 -32.40
C ILE A 719 -13.30 6.99 -32.12
N MET A 720 -13.58 8.09 -31.41
CA MET A 720 -14.93 8.60 -31.13
C MET A 720 -15.71 8.84 -32.42
N ALA A 721 -15.10 9.53 -33.39
CA ALA A 721 -15.64 9.75 -34.71
C ALA A 721 -15.98 8.43 -35.41
N SER A 722 -15.06 7.47 -35.40
CA SER A 722 -15.27 6.14 -36.01
C SER A 722 -16.40 5.34 -35.36
N LEU A 723 -16.63 5.55 -34.05
CA LEU A 723 -17.68 4.89 -33.28
C LEU A 723 -19.01 5.66 -33.31
N GLY A 724 -19.06 6.85 -33.90
CA GLY A 724 -20.27 7.67 -34.00
C GLY A 724 -20.63 8.46 -32.74
N PHE A 725 -19.64 8.79 -31.90
CA PHE A 725 -19.82 9.60 -30.68
C PHE A 725 -19.29 11.02 -30.87
N ARG A 726 -20.03 12.02 -30.39
CA ARG A 726 -19.62 13.45 -30.46
C ARG A 726 -19.00 13.93 -29.16
N THR A 727 -19.42 13.36 -28.04
CA THR A 727 -18.91 13.71 -26.70
C THR A 727 -18.53 12.47 -25.91
N LEU A 728 -17.58 12.60 -24.99
CA LEU A 728 -17.11 11.52 -24.13
C LEU A 728 -18.23 11.03 -23.22
N ASN A 729 -19.11 11.93 -22.76
CA ASN A 729 -20.26 11.55 -21.94
C ASN A 729 -21.20 10.55 -22.65
N GLU A 730 -21.34 10.63 -23.99
CA GLU A 730 -22.13 9.66 -24.75
C GLU A 730 -21.54 8.25 -24.73
N MET A 731 -20.24 8.11 -24.43
CA MET A 731 -19.53 6.84 -24.38
C MET A 731 -19.58 6.16 -23.01
N VAL A 732 -19.75 6.93 -21.93
CA VAL A 732 -19.56 6.42 -20.57
C VAL A 732 -20.48 5.23 -20.30
N GLY A 733 -19.89 4.06 -20.07
CA GLY A 733 -20.64 2.81 -19.81
C GLY A 733 -21.33 2.20 -21.03
N ARG A 734 -20.98 2.59 -22.26
CA ARG A 734 -21.50 2.02 -23.51
C ARG A 734 -20.78 0.73 -23.92
N THR A 735 -20.76 -0.26 -23.03
CA THR A 735 -20.14 -1.57 -23.30
C THR A 735 -20.77 -2.32 -24.48
N ASP A 736 -21.97 -1.92 -24.93
CA ASP A 736 -22.66 -2.48 -26.10
C ASP A 736 -21.89 -2.28 -27.41
N VAL A 737 -20.96 -1.32 -27.47
CA VAL A 737 -20.09 -1.09 -28.63
C VAL A 737 -18.81 -1.93 -28.62
N LEU A 738 -18.62 -2.74 -27.57
CA LEU A 738 -17.50 -3.66 -27.42
C LEU A 738 -17.94 -5.10 -27.68
N GLU A 739 -17.02 -5.91 -28.18
CA GLU A 739 -17.16 -7.36 -28.29
C GLU A 739 -15.80 -8.05 -28.11
N ALA A 740 -15.82 -9.33 -27.74
CA ALA A 740 -14.63 -10.15 -27.71
C ALA A 740 -14.11 -10.41 -29.13
N LYS A 741 -12.78 -10.46 -29.31
CA LYS A 741 -12.17 -10.83 -30.58
C LYS A 741 -12.49 -12.28 -30.95
N ALA A 742 -12.97 -12.51 -32.16
CA ALA A 742 -13.46 -13.82 -32.61
C ALA A 742 -12.36 -14.88 -32.85
N ALA A 743 -11.12 -14.48 -33.11
CA ALA A 743 -10.01 -15.38 -33.42
C ALA A 743 -8.79 -15.12 -32.51
N LEU A 744 -8.76 -15.76 -31.35
CA LEU A 744 -7.60 -15.77 -30.45
C LEU A 744 -6.81 -17.07 -30.68
N ASP A 745 -5.80 -17.03 -31.57
CA ASP A 745 -4.85 -18.15 -31.73
C ASP A 745 -3.78 -18.13 -30.62
N HIS A 746 -4.23 -18.29 -29.37
CA HIS A 746 -3.37 -18.35 -28.19
C HIS A 746 -3.67 -19.60 -27.35
N TRP A 747 -2.65 -20.35 -26.99
CA TRP A 747 -2.80 -21.69 -26.39
C TRP A 747 -3.43 -21.69 -24.99
N LYS A 748 -3.39 -20.57 -24.25
CA LYS A 748 -4.04 -20.44 -22.94
C LYS A 748 -5.32 -19.60 -22.93
N ALA A 749 -5.53 -18.72 -23.92
CA ALA A 749 -6.56 -17.68 -23.82
C ALA A 749 -7.95 -18.13 -24.27
N LYS A 750 -8.08 -19.36 -24.82
CA LYS A 750 -9.31 -19.87 -25.43
C LYS A 750 -10.49 -20.02 -24.46
N GLY A 751 -10.24 -20.08 -23.15
CA GLY A 751 -11.28 -20.26 -22.12
C GLY A 751 -11.69 -18.99 -21.37
N ILE A 752 -11.21 -17.81 -21.78
CA ILE A 752 -11.54 -16.55 -21.11
C ILE A 752 -12.96 -16.10 -21.48
N ASP A 753 -13.76 -15.80 -20.47
CA ASP A 753 -15.09 -15.21 -20.59
C ASP A 753 -15.07 -13.73 -20.17
N LEU A 754 -15.34 -12.85 -21.13
CA LEU A 754 -15.40 -11.40 -20.92
C LEU A 754 -16.82 -10.88 -20.73
N SER A 755 -17.83 -11.76 -20.76
CA SER A 755 -19.24 -11.37 -20.62
C SER A 755 -19.54 -10.61 -19.31
N PRO A 756 -18.90 -10.90 -18.15
CA PRO A 756 -19.15 -10.14 -16.91
C PRO A 756 -18.66 -8.68 -16.98
N ILE A 757 -17.59 -8.41 -17.72
CA ILE A 757 -17.04 -7.05 -17.91
C ILE A 757 -17.95 -6.24 -18.84
N LEU A 758 -18.55 -6.90 -19.83
CA LEU A 758 -19.38 -6.26 -20.85
C LEU A 758 -20.85 -6.10 -20.45
N TYR A 759 -21.27 -6.71 -19.34
CA TYR A 759 -22.64 -6.64 -18.84
C TYR A 759 -23.12 -5.20 -18.59
N GLN A 760 -24.34 -4.90 -19.02
CA GLN A 760 -25.04 -3.64 -18.74
C GLN A 760 -26.22 -3.89 -17.80
N PRO A 761 -26.29 -3.21 -16.64
CA PRO A 761 -27.45 -3.30 -15.76
C PRO A 761 -28.73 -2.80 -16.44
N GLU A 762 -29.82 -3.53 -16.27
CA GLU A 762 -31.16 -3.13 -16.71
C GLU A 762 -31.78 -2.17 -15.69
N VAL A 763 -31.74 -0.87 -15.98
CA VAL A 763 -32.29 0.21 -15.14
C VAL A 763 -33.11 1.19 -15.97
N GLY A 764 -34.01 1.94 -15.32
CA GLY A 764 -34.84 2.95 -15.97
C GLY A 764 -34.04 4.16 -16.50
N PRO A 765 -34.60 4.94 -17.46
CA PRO A 765 -33.92 6.09 -18.08
C PRO A 765 -33.61 7.23 -17.09
N GLU A 766 -34.24 7.25 -15.93
CA GLU A 766 -33.97 8.18 -14.84
C GLU A 766 -32.63 7.92 -14.12
N VAL A 767 -32.05 6.72 -14.26
CA VAL A 767 -30.77 6.37 -13.64
C VAL A 767 -29.61 6.83 -14.52
N GLY A 768 -28.94 7.89 -14.10
CA GLY A 768 -27.76 8.42 -14.79
C GLY A 768 -26.58 7.45 -14.81
N ARG A 769 -25.91 7.33 -15.97
CA ARG A 769 -24.73 6.46 -16.17
C ARG A 769 -23.38 7.15 -15.93
N TYR A 770 -23.40 8.47 -15.79
CA TYR A 770 -22.25 9.32 -15.52
C TYR A 770 -22.65 10.42 -14.52
N CYS A 771 -21.68 11.18 -14.00
CA CYS A 771 -21.96 12.18 -12.97
C CYS A 771 -22.80 13.34 -13.52
N GLN A 772 -23.92 13.62 -12.86
CA GLN A 772 -24.90 14.65 -13.25
C GLN A 772 -25.36 15.50 -12.04
N VAL A 773 -25.18 14.98 -10.83
CA VAL A 773 -25.66 15.59 -9.58
C VAL A 773 -24.45 15.79 -8.66
N ALA A 774 -24.27 17.01 -8.15
CA ALA A 774 -23.24 17.28 -7.15
C ALA A 774 -23.62 16.69 -5.79
N GLN A 775 -22.62 16.27 -5.02
CA GLN A 775 -22.83 15.81 -3.64
C GLN A 775 -23.22 16.98 -2.73
N ASP A 776 -24.21 16.75 -1.87
CA ASP A 776 -24.49 17.62 -0.73
C ASP A 776 -23.67 17.15 0.48
N HIS A 777 -22.77 18.01 0.95
CA HIS A 777 -21.85 17.73 2.05
C HIS A 777 -22.36 18.26 3.40
N GLY A 778 -23.53 18.91 3.45
CA GLY A 778 -24.18 19.39 4.67
C GLY A 778 -23.40 20.45 5.46
N LEU A 779 -22.47 21.16 4.81
CA LEU A 779 -21.55 22.10 5.46
C LEU A 779 -22.26 23.30 6.07
N GLU A 780 -23.38 23.72 5.49
CA GLU A 780 -24.21 24.84 5.94
C GLU A 780 -24.78 24.65 7.35
N LYS A 781 -24.79 23.42 7.86
CA LYS A 781 -25.25 23.08 9.22
C LYS A 781 -24.12 23.07 10.25
N SER A 782 -22.87 23.22 9.84
CA SER A 782 -21.74 23.16 10.77
C SER A 782 -21.72 24.37 11.71
N LEU A 783 -21.11 24.20 12.89
CA LEU A 783 -20.99 25.28 13.87
C LEU A 783 -20.15 26.43 13.31
N ASP A 784 -19.13 26.11 12.51
CA ASP A 784 -18.30 27.10 11.83
C ASP A 784 -19.12 28.01 10.91
N MET A 785 -19.96 27.41 10.06
CA MET A 785 -20.77 28.15 9.09
C MET A 785 -21.89 28.94 9.75
N THR A 786 -22.50 28.39 10.79
CA THR A 786 -23.69 28.99 11.42
C THR A 786 -23.35 30.03 12.48
N VAL A 787 -22.15 29.94 13.09
CA VAL A 787 -21.77 30.79 14.23
C VAL A 787 -20.36 31.35 14.08
N LEU A 788 -19.34 30.50 13.91
CA LEU A 788 -17.95 30.94 14.11
C LEU A 788 -17.46 31.93 13.05
N LEU A 789 -17.85 31.78 11.78
CA LEU A 789 -17.40 32.68 10.73
C LEU A 789 -17.91 34.10 10.93
N GLU A 790 -19.18 34.28 11.28
CA GLU A 790 -19.75 35.61 11.56
C GLU A 790 -19.07 36.24 12.77
N LEU A 791 -18.94 35.48 13.86
CA LEU A 791 -18.31 35.93 15.09
C LEU A 791 -16.84 36.34 14.90
N CYS A 792 -16.09 35.57 14.11
CA CYS A 792 -14.65 35.77 13.91
C CYS A 792 -14.31 36.63 12.69
N GLN A 793 -15.29 37.23 12.01
CA GLN A 793 -15.06 38.07 10.83
C GLN A 793 -13.99 39.16 11.05
N PRO A 794 -13.96 39.89 12.20
CA PRO A 794 -12.91 40.90 12.44
C PRO A 794 -11.49 40.31 12.46
N ALA A 795 -11.32 39.11 13.03
CA ALA A 795 -10.05 38.41 13.03
C ALA A 795 -9.65 37.92 11.63
N ILE A 796 -10.62 37.40 10.87
CA ILE A 796 -10.40 36.90 9.51
C ILE A 796 -9.96 38.04 8.57
N GLU A 797 -10.62 39.20 8.64
CA GLU A 797 -10.36 40.32 7.73
C GLU A 797 -9.17 41.18 8.14
N ALA A 798 -9.06 41.53 9.42
CA ALA A 798 -8.12 42.53 9.91
C ALA A 798 -7.12 42.00 10.95
N GLY A 799 -7.23 40.74 11.38
CA GLY A 799 -6.37 40.16 12.42
C GLY A 799 -6.68 40.70 13.83
N GLU A 800 -7.88 41.25 14.03
CA GLU A 800 -8.33 41.74 15.33
C GLU A 800 -8.60 40.61 16.33
N ARG A 801 -8.48 40.91 17.63
CA ARG A 801 -8.72 39.93 18.68
C ARG A 801 -10.20 39.65 18.86
N VAL A 802 -10.58 38.37 18.89
CA VAL A 802 -11.94 37.88 19.11
C VAL A 802 -11.92 36.83 20.22
N ALA A 803 -12.85 36.95 21.17
CA ALA A 803 -13.05 35.96 22.22
C ALA A 803 -14.54 35.69 22.45
N ALA A 804 -14.92 34.43 22.67
CA ALA A 804 -16.31 34.06 22.94
C ALA A 804 -16.44 32.76 23.73
N THR A 805 -17.59 32.56 24.37
CA THR A 805 -17.97 31.29 25.00
C THR A 805 -19.21 30.71 24.32
N LEU A 806 -19.16 29.43 23.95
CA LEU A 806 -20.15 28.76 23.10
C LEU A 806 -20.50 27.37 23.63
N PRO A 807 -21.76 26.92 23.52
CA PRO A 807 -22.11 25.52 23.80
C PRO A 807 -21.60 24.61 22.67
N ILE A 808 -21.28 23.36 23.00
CA ILE A 808 -20.93 22.32 22.02
C ILE A 808 -21.55 20.97 22.37
N GLN A 809 -21.96 20.21 21.34
CA GLN A 809 -22.51 18.86 21.46
C GLN A 809 -21.78 17.90 20.51
N ASN A 810 -21.86 16.60 20.79
CA ASN A 810 -21.10 15.59 20.04
C ASN A 810 -21.49 15.52 18.54
N THR A 811 -22.65 16.06 18.17
CA THR A 811 -23.07 16.21 16.76
C THR A 811 -22.33 17.35 16.04
N ASN A 812 -21.72 18.28 16.79
CA ASN A 812 -20.84 19.33 16.25
C ASN A 812 -19.46 18.72 16.00
N ARG A 813 -19.27 18.22 14.78
CA ARG A 813 -18.01 17.65 14.30
C ARG A 813 -17.17 18.70 13.59
N VAL A 814 -15.86 18.47 13.54
CA VAL A 814 -14.90 19.26 12.75
C VAL A 814 -14.88 20.77 13.09
N VAL A 815 -15.15 21.09 14.36
CA VAL A 815 -15.30 22.49 14.80
C VAL A 815 -13.96 23.22 14.72
N GLY A 816 -14.00 24.43 14.15
CA GLY A 816 -12.87 25.33 13.99
C GLY A 816 -12.12 25.19 12.66
N THR A 817 -12.40 24.16 11.88
CA THR A 817 -11.65 23.85 10.65
C THR A 817 -12.00 24.76 9.48
N ILE A 818 -13.28 25.11 9.27
CA ILE A 818 -13.66 26.06 8.22
C ILE A 818 -13.15 27.46 8.58
N LEU A 819 -13.27 27.85 9.86
CA LEU A 819 -12.68 29.08 10.38
C LEU A 819 -11.16 29.11 10.10
N GLY A 820 -10.47 28.03 10.44
CA GLY A 820 -9.04 27.87 10.16
C GLY A 820 -8.70 28.04 8.69
N ASN A 821 -9.47 27.44 7.78
CA ASN A 821 -9.29 27.58 6.34
C ASN A 821 -9.48 29.03 5.86
N GLU A 822 -10.49 29.75 6.34
CA GLU A 822 -10.73 31.15 5.96
C GLU A 822 -9.63 32.10 6.46
N ILE A 823 -9.02 31.79 7.61
CA ILE A 823 -7.82 32.47 8.11
C ILE A 823 -6.64 32.15 7.20
N THR A 824 -6.34 30.87 6.96
CA THR A 824 -5.17 30.45 6.17
C THR A 824 -5.19 31.00 4.74
N LYS A 825 -6.36 31.16 4.12
CA LYS A 825 -6.48 31.78 2.79
C LYS A 825 -6.01 33.23 2.75
N ARG A 826 -6.20 33.98 3.84
CA ARG A 826 -5.88 35.41 3.94
C ARG A 826 -4.52 35.65 4.60
N HIS A 827 -4.19 34.84 5.60
CA HIS A 827 -3.02 34.94 6.45
C HIS A 827 -2.24 33.61 6.38
N TRP A 828 -1.36 33.47 5.39
CA TRP A 828 -0.63 32.21 5.13
C TRP A 828 0.26 31.77 6.30
N GLU A 829 0.86 32.74 7.00
CA GLU A 829 1.69 32.51 8.19
C GLU A 829 0.86 32.30 9.48
N GLY A 830 -0.47 32.36 9.36
CA GLY A 830 -1.40 32.42 10.48
C GLY A 830 -1.52 33.82 11.10
N LEU A 831 -2.15 33.87 12.26
CA LEU A 831 -2.35 35.10 13.04
C LEU A 831 -1.41 35.13 14.26
N PRO A 832 -1.21 36.30 14.90
CA PRO A 832 -0.61 36.37 16.22
C PRO A 832 -1.31 35.43 17.21
N GLU A 833 -0.57 34.99 18.23
CA GLU A 833 -1.09 34.06 19.22
C GLU A 833 -2.30 34.63 19.97
N ASP A 834 -3.28 33.77 20.24
CA ASP A 834 -4.54 34.10 20.91
C ASP A 834 -5.33 35.25 20.24
N THR A 835 -5.15 35.48 18.93
CA THR A 835 -5.99 36.41 18.18
C THR A 835 -7.45 35.94 18.18
N ILE A 836 -7.70 34.64 18.02
CA ILE A 836 -9.03 34.06 18.25
C ILE A 836 -8.93 33.14 19.46
N HIS A 837 -9.77 33.36 20.47
CA HIS A 837 -9.91 32.48 21.62
C HIS A 837 -11.37 32.09 21.83
N LEU A 838 -11.71 30.85 21.44
CA LEU A 838 -13.05 30.32 21.57
C LEU A 838 -13.09 29.29 22.71
N HIS A 839 -13.91 29.58 23.72
CA HIS A 839 -14.18 28.69 24.85
C HIS A 839 -15.48 27.92 24.61
N PHE A 840 -15.42 26.60 24.58
CA PHE A 840 -16.54 25.71 24.35
C PHE A 840 -16.91 24.97 25.63
N GLN A 841 -18.21 24.79 25.87
CA GLN A 841 -18.74 24.05 27.02
C GLN A 841 -19.64 22.92 26.55
N GLY A 842 -19.28 21.67 26.87
CA GLY A 842 -20.05 20.47 26.52
C GLY A 842 -19.21 19.30 26.01
N SER A 843 -19.69 18.59 25.01
CA SER A 843 -19.01 17.41 24.44
C SER A 843 -18.74 17.67 22.97
N ALA A 844 -17.49 17.65 22.52
CA ALA A 844 -17.16 17.90 21.12
C ALA A 844 -17.23 16.61 20.29
N GLY A 845 -17.76 16.69 19.07
CA GLY A 845 -17.75 15.57 18.13
C GLY A 845 -16.35 15.22 17.62
N GLN A 846 -16.30 14.28 16.67
CA GLN A 846 -15.06 13.90 15.99
C GLN A 846 -14.35 15.13 15.39
N SER A 847 -13.02 15.07 15.35
CA SER A 847 -12.17 16.05 14.65
C SER A 847 -12.24 17.48 15.19
N PHE A 848 -12.53 17.68 16.48
CA PHE A 848 -12.46 19.00 17.11
C PHE A 848 -11.06 19.62 16.95
N GLY A 849 -10.99 20.83 16.37
CA GLY A 849 -9.74 21.53 16.13
C GLY A 849 -8.87 20.95 15.01
N ALA A 850 -9.46 20.19 14.07
CA ALA A 850 -8.70 19.65 12.94
C ALA A 850 -8.15 20.76 12.03
N PHE A 851 -6.87 20.63 11.62
CA PHE A 851 -6.18 21.53 10.70
C PHE A 851 -6.15 23.02 11.11
N VAL A 852 -6.37 23.33 12.39
CA VAL A 852 -6.43 24.72 12.86
C VAL A 852 -5.06 25.40 12.77
N PRO A 853 -4.95 26.59 12.13
CA PRO A 853 -3.68 27.29 11.96
C PRO A 853 -3.27 28.09 13.22
N ARG A 854 -2.05 28.62 13.19
CA ARG A 854 -1.54 29.53 14.22
C ARG A 854 -2.46 30.73 14.46
N GLY A 855 -2.60 31.10 15.73
CA GLY A 855 -3.35 32.27 16.20
C GLY A 855 -4.81 31.98 16.59
N VAL A 856 -5.24 30.72 16.45
CA VAL A 856 -6.52 30.24 16.95
C VAL A 856 -6.30 29.35 18.16
N THR A 857 -6.98 29.69 19.25
CA THR A 857 -7.01 28.96 20.51
C THR A 857 -8.43 28.44 20.73
N LEU A 858 -8.56 27.10 20.81
CA LEU A 858 -9.82 26.43 21.12
C LEU A 858 -9.70 25.79 22.50
N GLU A 859 -10.48 26.29 23.43
CA GLU A 859 -10.56 25.81 24.81
C GLU A 859 -11.87 25.04 24.99
N LEU A 860 -11.82 23.84 25.56
CA LEU A 860 -12.97 22.98 25.75
C LEU A 860 -13.07 22.58 27.23
N GLU A 861 -14.06 23.14 27.92
CA GLU A 861 -14.53 22.72 29.23
C GLU A 861 -15.54 21.58 29.04
N GLY A 862 -15.09 20.33 29.16
CA GLY A 862 -15.86 19.19 28.70
C GLY A 862 -15.04 17.94 28.38
N GLU A 863 -15.44 17.28 27.30
CA GLU A 863 -14.78 16.12 26.70
C GLU A 863 -14.80 16.21 25.16
N ALA A 864 -13.89 15.52 24.50
CA ALA A 864 -13.86 15.40 23.04
C ALA A 864 -13.92 13.93 22.62
N ASN A 865 -14.46 13.65 21.44
CA ASN A 865 -14.37 12.31 20.86
C ASN A 865 -13.00 12.11 20.15
N ASP A 866 -12.90 11.17 19.21
CA ASP A 866 -11.67 10.86 18.48
C ASP A 866 -11.18 12.04 17.61
N TYR A 867 -9.92 11.96 17.20
CA TYR A 867 -9.30 12.88 16.23
C TYR A 867 -9.13 14.32 16.71
N LEU A 868 -9.10 14.56 18.02
CA LEU A 868 -8.77 15.86 18.61
C LEU A 868 -7.48 16.41 17.97
N GLY A 869 -7.54 17.60 17.38
CA GLY A 869 -6.37 18.25 16.77
C GLY A 869 -5.75 17.49 15.60
N LYS A 870 -6.53 16.66 14.88
CA LYS A 870 -6.11 16.00 13.64
C LYS A 870 -5.46 16.99 12.68
N GLY A 871 -4.22 16.72 12.26
CA GLY A 871 -3.48 17.59 11.36
C GLY A 871 -3.27 19.04 11.87
N LEU A 872 -3.24 19.26 13.19
CA LEU A 872 -3.07 20.59 13.79
C LEU A 872 -1.88 21.32 13.13
N SER A 873 -2.12 22.56 12.72
CA SER A 873 -1.25 23.35 11.83
C SER A 873 -0.80 24.67 12.49
N GLY A 874 -0.63 24.66 13.82
CA GLY A 874 -0.12 25.79 14.60
C GLY A 874 -1.09 26.30 15.67
N GLY A 875 -2.35 25.84 15.68
CA GLY A 875 -3.33 26.22 16.69
C GLY A 875 -2.99 25.73 18.10
N LYS A 876 -3.73 26.25 19.09
CA LYS A 876 -3.61 25.85 20.50
C LYS A 876 -4.91 25.21 20.97
N LEU A 877 -4.83 23.98 21.49
CA LEU A 877 -5.99 23.26 22.04
C LEU A 877 -5.86 23.09 23.56
N ILE A 878 -6.90 23.44 24.30
CA ILE A 878 -6.96 23.28 25.75
C ILE A 878 -8.19 22.43 26.07
N LEU A 879 -8.03 21.34 26.82
CA LEU A 879 -9.11 20.41 27.17
C LEU A 879 -9.04 20.04 28.64
N TYR A 880 -10.13 20.29 29.36
CA TYR A 880 -10.25 19.95 30.78
C TYR A 880 -11.71 19.69 31.16
N PRO A 881 -11.98 18.89 32.20
CA PRO A 881 -13.35 18.58 32.59
C PRO A 881 -14.00 19.78 33.26
N PRO A 882 -15.35 19.89 33.24
CA PRO A 882 -16.06 20.99 33.88
C PRO A 882 -15.67 21.16 35.36
N LYS A 883 -15.63 22.40 35.85
CA LYS A 883 -15.17 22.69 37.23
C LYS A 883 -15.93 21.92 38.33
N GLN A 884 -17.19 21.59 38.06
CA GLN A 884 -18.08 20.84 38.94
C GLN A 884 -17.87 19.31 38.93
N SER A 885 -16.95 18.79 38.10
CA SER A 885 -16.68 17.35 37.99
C SER A 885 -16.08 16.79 39.28
N THR A 886 -16.59 15.65 39.73
CA THR A 886 -16.19 15.02 41.01
C THR A 886 -15.17 13.90 40.88
N PHE A 887 -14.94 13.40 39.66
CA PHE A 887 -13.97 12.33 39.38
C PHE A 887 -12.53 12.86 39.30
N VAL A 888 -11.54 11.95 39.39
CA VAL A 888 -10.12 12.27 39.23
C VAL A 888 -9.78 12.27 37.72
N PRO A 889 -9.45 13.42 37.11
CA PRO A 889 -9.26 13.49 35.66
C PRO A 889 -8.16 12.57 35.14
N ALA A 890 -7.04 12.47 35.87
CA ALA A 890 -5.91 11.61 35.53
C ALA A 890 -6.24 10.09 35.48
N GLU A 891 -7.43 9.68 35.93
CA GLU A 891 -7.89 8.29 35.90
C GLU A 891 -9.04 8.07 34.89
N ASN A 892 -9.43 9.11 34.15
CA ASN A 892 -10.61 9.10 33.28
C ASN A 892 -10.28 9.59 31.87
N ILE A 893 -10.89 8.96 30.88
CA ILE A 893 -10.78 9.36 29.47
C ILE A 893 -11.49 10.69 29.27
N ILE A 894 -10.81 11.65 28.65
CA ILE A 894 -11.35 12.96 28.29
C ILE A 894 -11.35 13.22 26.78
N THR A 895 -10.51 12.49 26.05
CA THR A 895 -10.47 12.52 24.59
C THR A 895 -10.31 11.11 24.03
N GLY A 896 -10.90 10.87 22.86
CA GLY A 896 -10.85 9.58 22.19
C GLY A 896 -9.48 9.23 21.62
N ASN A 897 -9.51 8.38 20.59
CA ASN A 897 -8.35 7.82 19.93
C ASN A 897 -7.75 8.78 18.90
N VAL A 898 -6.49 8.51 18.54
CA VAL A 898 -5.83 9.09 17.36
C VAL A 898 -5.77 10.63 17.38
N ALA A 899 -5.66 11.20 18.58
CA ALA A 899 -5.45 12.63 18.76
C ALA A 899 -4.12 13.07 18.13
N PHE A 900 -4.13 14.24 17.50
CA PHE A 900 -2.98 14.87 16.83
C PHE A 900 -2.40 14.07 15.65
N TYR A 901 -3.23 13.24 15.01
CA TYR A 901 -2.81 12.47 13.85
C TYR A 901 -2.20 13.35 12.76
N GLY A 902 -0.92 13.14 12.45
CA GLY A 902 -0.23 13.85 11.36
C GLY A 902 -0.06 15.36 11.60
N ALA A 903 -0.21 15.82 12.84
CA ALA A 903 -0.11 17.24 13.16
C ALA A 903 1.31 17.77 12.93
N THR A 904 1.44 18.98 12.40
CA THR A 904 2.72 19.54 11.95
C THR A 904 3.26 20.63 12.85
N SER A 905 2.39 21.30 13.62
CA SER A 905 2.76 22.37 14.55
C SER A 905 1.58 22.71 15.46
N GLY A 906 1.85 23.40 16.57
CA GLY A 906 0.84 23.83 17.53
C GLY A 906 1.04 23.22 18.91
N GLU A 907 0.11 23.51 19.81
CA GLU A 907 0.23 23.14 21.22
C GLU A 907 -1.08 22.56 21.75
N ALA A 908 -0.96 21.62 22.69
CA ALA A 908 -2.11 21.01 23.34
C ALA A 908 -1.89 20.78 24.83
N PHE A 909 -2.90 21.10 25.64
CA PHE A 909 -2.90 20.89 27.09
C PHE A 909 -4.17 20.15 27.51
N ILE A 910 -4.04 18.89 27.91
CA ILE A 910 -5.16 17.97 28.13
C ILE A 910 -5.14 17.43 29.56
N ARG A 911 -6.14 17.80 30.35
CA ARG A 911 -6.30 17.34 31.74
C ARG A 911 -7.19 16.09 31.79
N GLY A 912 -6.58 14.95 31.51
CA GLY A 912 -7.19 13.63 31.57
C GLY A 912 -6.46 12.62 30.70
N LEU A 913 -7.03 11.42 30.56
CA LEU A 913 -6.49 10.37 29.70
C LEU A 913 -6.94 10.55 28.24
N ALA A 914 -6.01 10.36 27.31
CA ALA A 914 -6.32 10.16 25.90
C ALA A 914 -6.42 8.67 25.56
N GLY A 915 -7.18 8.34 24.53
CA GLY A 915 -7.31 6.97 24.03
C GLY A 915 -6.05 6.43 23.34
N GLU A 916 -6.27 5.47 22.45
CA GLU A 916 -5.24 4.77 21.69
C GLU A 916 -4.56 5.68 20.66
N ARG A 917 -3.31 5.40 20.28
CA ARG A 917 -2.59 6.08 19.19
C ARG A 917 -2.48 7.61 19.35
N PHE A 918 -2.38 8.09 20.58
CA PHE A 918 -2.10 9.49 20.87
C PHE A 918 -0.82 9.96 20.17
N CYS A 919 -0.85 11.09 19.47
CA CYS A 919 0.27 11.64 18.70
C CYS A 919 0.83 10.69 17.62
N VAL A 920 0.00 9.79 17.08
CA VAL A 920 0.38 8.98 15.93
C VAL A 920 0.78 9.88 14.76
N ARG A 921 1.93 9.63 14.14
CA ARG A 921 2.48 10.46 13.07
C ARG A 921 2.65 11.95 13.44
N ASN A 922 2.77 12.32 14.72
CA ASN A 922 3.06 13.69 15.11
C ASN A 922 4.39 14.14 14.47
N SER A 923 4.36 15.30 13.83
CA SER A 923 5.46 15.89 13.07
C SER A 923 5.93 17.24 13.66
N GLY A 924 5.26 17.77 14.70
CA GLY A 924 5.68 19.04 15.28
C GLY A 924 4.80 19.66 16.38
N VAL A 925 3.75 18.98 16.84
CA VAL A 925 2.95 19.45 17.98
C VAL A 925 3.68 19.21 19.30
N THR A 926 3.55 20.17 20.21
CA THR A 926 3.89 20.00 21.63
C THR A 926 2.62 19.74 22.44
N ALA A 927 2.49 18.54 23.02
CA ALA A 927 1.30 18.15 23.77
C ALA A 927 1.64 17.71 25.20
N VAL A 928 0.83 18.16 26.18
CA VAL A 928 0.87 17.71 27.58
C VAL A 928 -0.44 17.00 27.91
N VAL A 929 -0.38 15.77 28.41
CA VAL A 929 -1.54 14.93 28.73
C VAL A 929 -1.29 14.12 30.00
N GLU A 930 -2.35 13.75 30.74
CA GLU A 930 -2.23 13.04 32.03
C GLU A 930 -2.12 11.51 31.91
N GLY A 931 -2.26 10.96 30.69
CA GLY A 931 -2.00 9.56 30.38
C GLY A 931 -2.56 9.17 29.00
N VAL A 932 -2.16 8.02 28.48
CA VAL A 932 -2.49 7.58 27.10
C VAL A 932 -2.71 6.07 27.02
N GLY A 933 -3.49 5.61 26.03
CA GLY A 933 -3.66 4.20 25.66
C GLY A 933 -2.44 3.56 24.99
N ASP A 934 -2.63 2.40 24.35
CA ASP A 934 -1.62 1.69 23.57
C ASP A 934 -1.21 2.50 22.32
N HIS A 935 -0.04 2.21 21.78
CA HIS A 935 0.51 2.81 20.56
C HIS A 935 0.69 4.35 20.64
N GLY A 936 0.88 4.91 21.84
CA GLY A 936 1.23 6.31 21.99
C GLY A 936 2.53 6.67 21.25
N CYS A 937 2.56 7.81 20.57
CA CYS A 937 3.67 8.32 19.75
C CYS A 937 4.10 7.39 18.59
N GLU A 938 3.23 6.51 18.13
CA GLU A 938 3.50 5.63 17.00
C GLU A 938 3.82 6.43 15.72
N TYR A 939 4.89 6.07 15.01
CA TYR A 939 5.43 6.81 13.85
C TYR A 939 5.69 8.31 14.06
N MET A 940 5.84 8.81 15.29
CA MET A 940 6.16 10.21 15.51
C MET A 940 7.52 10.58 14.85
N THR A 941 7.56 11.71 14.14
CA THR A 941 8.74 12.21 13.40
C THR A 941 9.19 13.59 13.86
N GLY A 942 8.44 14.25 14.75
CA GLY A 942 8.76 15.56 15.29
C GLY A 942 7.78 15.98 16.38
N GLY A 943 8.07 17.09 17.04
CA GLY A 943 7.27 17.60 18.16
C GLY A 943 7.72 17.07 19.53
N ARG A 944 6.94 17.39 20.57
CA ARG A 944 7.20 17.03 21.97
C ARG A 944 5.92 16.42 22.59
N ALA A 945 6.01 15.23 23.17
CA ALA A 945 4.87 14.62 23.87
C ALA A 945 5.20 14.42 25.35
N ILE A 946 4.47 15.08 26.24
CA ILE A 946 4.67 15.05 27.69
C ILE A 946 3.51 14.27 28.30
N ILE A 947 3.80 13.09 28.84
CA ILE A 947 2.82 12.20 29.46
C ILE A 947 3.04 12.19 30.96
N LEU A 948 2.11 12.79 31.71
CA LEU A 948 2.21 12.97 33.17
C LEU A 948 1.72 11.74 33.96
N GLY A 949 1.41 10.63 33.30
CA GLY A 949 0.91 9.40 33.93
C GLY A 949 1.15 8.16 33.07
N ARG A 950 0.32 7.11 33.26
CA ARG A 950 0.50 5.82 32.58
C ARG A 950 0.37 5.92 31.06
N THR A 951 1.18 5.11 30.37
CA THR A 951 1.01 4.77 28.94
C THR A 951 0.43 3.36 28.76
N GLY A 952 -0.16 3.08 27.60
CA GLY A 952 -0.39 1.70 27.15
C GLY A 952 0.87 1.05 26.59
N ARG A 953 0.68 -0.13 25.98
CA ARG A 953 1.69 -0.99 25.34
C ARG A 953 2.15 -0.42 24.00
N ASN A 954 3.28 -0.91 23.51
CA ASN A 954 3.86 -0.57 22.22
C ASN A 954 4.10 0.95 22.00
N PHE A 955 4.33 1.68 23.09
CA PHE A 955 4.63 3.11 23.01
C PHE A 955 5.88 3.35 22.15
N ALA A 956 5.88 4.41 21.35
CA ALA A 956 6.96 4.82 20.44
C ALA A 956 7.31 3.82 19.31
N ALA A 957 6.42 2.87 18.98
CA ALA A 957 6.64 2.00 17.84
C ALA A 957 6.78 2.80 16.53
N GLY A 958 7.89 2.58 15.81
CA GLY A 958 8.18 3.34 14.59
C GLY A 958 8.50 4.83 14.80
N MET A 959 8.63 5.31 16.04
CA MET A 959 9.01 6.68 16.34
C MET A 959 10.42 6.96 15.83
N SER A 960 10.54 7.85 14.85
CA SER A 960 11.79 8.13 14.15
C SER A 960 12.28 9.56 14.30
N GLY A 961 11.53 10.42 15.01
CA GLY A 961 11.91 11.79 15.34
C GLY A 961 10.98 12.44 16.36
N GLY A 962 11.43 13.55 16.96
CA GLY A 962 10.77 14.18 18.10
C GLY A 962 11.21 13.59 19.44
N ILE A 963 10.65 14.10 20.54
CA ILE A 963 11.00 13.68 21.91
C ILE A 963 9.71 13.43 22.70
N ALA A 964 9.67 12.34 23.47
CA ALA A 964 8.61 12.13 24.45
C ALA A 964 9.19 12.04 25.87
N TYR A 965 8.47 12.60 26.83
CA TYR A 965 8.78 12.54 28.26
C TYR A 965 7.63 11.83 28.97
N VAL A 966 7.93 10.76 29.67
CA VAL A 966 6.93 9.94 30.37
C VAL A 966 7.25 9.94 31.86
N LEU A 967 6.31 10.34 32.70
CA LEU A 967 6.44 10.21 34.15
C LEU A 967 6.20 8.74 34.54
N ASP A 968 7.26 8.02 34.90
CA ASP A 968 7.21 6.59 35.27
C ASP A 968 7.33 6.39 36.78
N GLU A 969 6.27 6.74 37.53
CA GLU A 969 6.25 6.59 38.99
C GLU A 969 6.36 5.11 39.43
N ALA A 970 5.95 4.16 38.58
CA ALA A 970 5.97 2.72 38.88
C ALA A 970 7.29 2.03 38.51
N GLY A 971 8.13 2.65 37.68
CA GLY A 971 9.37 2.06 37.16
C GLY A 971 9.14 0.90 36.17
N ASP A 972 7.96 0.81 35.55
CA ASP A 972 7.55 -0.29 34.66
C ASP A 972 7.34 0.15 33.19
N PHE A 973 7.63 1.42 32.85
CA PHE A 973 7.43 1.95 31.49
C PHE A 973 8.23 1.19 30.42
N ALA A 974 9.44 0.75 30.74
CA ALA A 974 10.29 0.02 29.79
C ALA A 974 9.64 -1.27 29.25
N LEU A 975 8.74 -1.91 30.00
CA LEU A 975 8.00 -3.11 29.55
C LEU A 975 6.90 -2.80 28.52
N ARG A 976 6.52 -1.53 28.41
CA ARG A 976 5.44 -1.04 27.55
C ARG A 976 5.95 -0.26 26.34
N CYS A 977 7.22 0.14 26.33
CA CYS A 977 7.85 0.84 25.23
C CYS A 977 8.41 -0.12 24.18
N ASN A 978 8.18 0.17 22.90
CA ASN A 978 8.85 -0.50 21.80
C ASN A 978 10.23 0.13 21.59
N THR A 979 11.30 -0.61 21.87
CA THR A 979 12.69 -0.11 21.81
C THR A 979 13.41 -0.42 20.49
N GLU A 980 12.67 -0.80 19.43
CA GLU A 980 13.24 -1.14 18.12
C GLU A 980 14.00 0.06 17.52
N MET A 981 13.45 1.28 17.65
CA MET A 981 14.01 2.51 17.05
C MET A 981 14.43 3.58 18.07
N VAL A 982 14.03 3.44 19.33
CA VAL A 982 14.23 4.45 20.38
C VAL A 982 15.06 3.90 21.55
N ASP A 983 15.75 4.80 22.22
CA ASP A 983 16.41 4.57 23.50
C ASP A 983 15.64 5.26 24.62
N LEU A 984 15.72 4.67 25.81
CA LEU A 984 15.15 5.21 27.04
C LEU A 984 16.29 5.85 27.85
N GLU A 985 16.22 7.16 28.03
CA GLU A 985 17.25 7.97 28.66
C GLU A 985 16.73 8.62 29.94
N ARG A 986 17.65 8.90 30.87
CA ARG A 986 17.35 9.75 32.02
C ARG A 986 17.35 11.21 31.60
N LEU A 987 16.53 12.02 32.27
CA LEU A 987 16.50 13.46 32.06
C LEU A 987 17.57 14.13 32.94
N GLU A 988 18.72 14.46 32.34
CA GLU A 988 19.88 15.01 33.06
C GLU A 988 20.28 16.42 32.60
N ASP A 989 19.87 16.83 31.40
CA ASP A 989 20.19 18.14 30.84
C ASP A 989 19.41 19.27 31.56
N PRO A 990 20.08 20.23 32.23
CA PRO A 990 19.41 21.31 32.94
C PRO A 990 18.54 22.22 32.07
N GLU A 991 18.86 22.40 30.79
CA GLU A 991 18.03 23.19 29.87
C GLU A 991 16.75 22.43 29.52
N GLU A 992 16.89 21.14 29.21
CA GLU A 992 15.74 20.26 28.91
C GLU A 992 14.79 20.10 30.11
N ILE A 993 15.34 20.01 31.33
CA ILE A 993 14.56 19.98 32.58
C ILE A 993 13.75 21.28 32.73
N ARG A 994 14.35 22.44 32.44
CA ARG A 994 13.68 23.74 32.55
C ARG A 994 12.54 23.87 31.53
N ASP A 995 12.81 23.49 30.28
CA ASP A 995 11.80 23.44 29.21
C ASP A 995 10.59 22.58 29.62
N LEU A 996 10.85 21.38 30.17
CA LEU A 996 9.79 20.49 30.63
C LEU A 996 8.98 21.12 31.78
N GLN A 997 9.66 21.77 32.73
CA GLN A 997 9.01 22.45 33.85
C GLN A 997 8.07 23.57 33.36
N GLU A 998 8.51 24.37 32.39
CA GLU A 998 7.70 25.45 31.80
C GLU A 998 6.45 24.90 31.09
N LEU A 999 6.58 23.82 30.34
CA LEU A 999 5.43 23.19 29.67
C LEU A 999 4.40 22.66 30.68
N ILE A 1000 4.84 22.10 31.80
CA ILE A 1000 3.95 21.65 32.87
C ILE A 1000 3.32 22.83 33.62
N GLN A 1001 4.06 23.93 33.84
CA GLN A 1001 3.50 25.17 34.40
C GLN A 1001 2.40 25.74 33.51
N ARG A 1002 2.61 25.76 32.19
CA ARG A 1002 1.59 26.18 31.22
C ARG A 1002 0.39 25.24 31.23
N HIS A 1003 0.61 23.94 31.29
CA HIS A 1003 -0.46 22.96 31.44
C HIS A 1003 -1.32 23.23 32.68
N VAL A 1004 -0.71 23.49 33.83
CA VAL A 1004 -1.42 23.87 35.08
C VAL A 1004 -2.14 25.20 34.91
N GLY A 1005 -1.50 26.20 34.32
CA GLY A 1005 -2.08 27.52 34.08
C GLY A 1005 -3.33 27.49 33.19
N TYR A 1006 -3.36 26.63 32.17
CA TYR A 1006 -4.50 26.50 31.26
C TYR A 1006 -5.59 25.55 31.74
N THR A 1007 -5.26 24.52 32.53
CA THR A 1007 -6.21 23.42 32.84
C THR A 1007 -6.56 23.28 34.33
N GLU A 1008 -5.90 24.06 35.20
CA GLU A 1008 -5.98 23.92 36.65
C GLU A 1008 -5.67 22.46 37.11
N SER A 1009 -4.76 21.76 36.42
CA SER A 1009 -4.40 20.37 36.71
C SER A 1009 -3.82 20.20 38.11
N LYS A 1010 -4.52 19.41 38.94
CA LYS A 1010 -4.05 19.00 40.28
C LYS A 1010 -2.82 18.09 40.20
N LEU A 1011 -2.75 17.22 39.18
CA LEU A 1011 -1.61 16.33 38.95
C LEU A 1011 -0.37 17.14 38.56
N GLY A 1012 -0.50 18.05 37.59
CA GLY A 1012 0.56 18.97 37.21
C GLY A 1012 1.05 19.81 38.40
N GLN A 1013 0.12 20.34 39.21
CA GLN A 1013 0.47 21.09 40.42
C GLN A 1013 1.24 20.23 41.43
N ARG A 1014 0.85 18.96 41.63
CA ARG A 1014 1.57 18.01 42.49
C ARG A 1014 3.00 17.79 41.97
N ILE A 1015 3.16 17.60 40.66
CA ILE A 1015 4.47 17.39 40.04
C ILE A 1015 5.37 18.61 40.26
N LEU A 1016 4.85 19.82 40.03
CA LEU A 1016 5.60 21.07 40.23
C LEU A 1016 5.98 21.29 41.71
N ASN A 1017 5.08 20.98 42.65
CA ASN A 1017 5.34 21.11 44.09
C ASN A 1017 6.44 20.14 44.59
N HIS A 1018 6.64 19.03 43.88
CA HIS A 1018 7.60 17.99 44.23
C HIS A 1018 8.67 17.80 43.15
N TRP A 1019 8.99 18.87 42.41
CA TRP A 1019 9.78 18.83 41.19
C TRP A 1019 11.11 18.08 41.35
N GLU A 1020 11.89 18.40 42.39
CA GLU A 1020 13.19 17.76 42.66
C GLU A 1020 13.12 16.24 42.80
N THR A 1021 12.00 15.73 43.34
CA THR A 1021 11.77 14.28 43.51
C THR A 1021 11.10 13.63 42.31
N MET A 1022 10.43 14.41 41.46
CA MET A 1022 9.68 13.93 40.29
C MET A 1022 10.56 13.89 39.04
N VAL A 1023 11.49 14.84 38.86
CA VAL A 1023 12.40 14.89 37.70
C VAL A 1023 13.13 13.57 37.46
N PRO A 1024 13.72 12.90 38.48
CA PRO A 1024 14.41 11.62 38.27
C PRO A 1024 13.49 10.46 37.83
N GLN A 1025 12.18 10.63 37.92
CA GLN A 1025 11.17 9.62 37.52
C GLN A 1025 10.68 9.84 36.08
N PHE A 1026 11.06 10.94 35.43
CA PHE A 1026 10.80 11.12 34.01
C PHE A 1026 11.77 10.27 33.18
N VAL A 1027 11.20 9.54 32.22
CA VAL A 1027 11.93 8.82 31.17
C VAL A 1027 11.84 9.61 29.88
N LYS A 1028 12.99 9.93 29.31
CA LYS A 1028 13.10 10.52 27.97
C LYS A 1028 13.14 9.40 26.93
N VAL A 1029 12.23 9.45 25.96
CA VAL A 1029 12.20 8.54 24.82
C VAL A 1029 12.82 9.25 23.62
N MET A 1030 13.98 8.73 23.17
CA MET A 1030 14.80 9.39 22.16
C MET A 1030 15.06 8.45 20.95
N PRO A 1031 14.62 8.80 19.74
CA PRO A 1031 14.90 8.00 18.55
C PRO A 1031 16.39 8.03 18.16
N ARG A 1032 16.97 6.86 17.86
CA ARG A 1032 18.41 6.70 17.56
C ARG A 1032 18.85 7.49 16.33
N ASP A 1033 18.11 7.33 15.23
CA ASP A 1033 18.39 8.03 13.97
C ASP A 1033 18.29 9.56 14.14
N TYR A 1034 17.28 10.02 14.87
CA TYR A 1034 17.09 11.44 15.16
C TYR A 1034 18.23 12.00 16.02
N LYS A 1035 18.61 11.29 17.09
CA LYS A 1035 19.73 11.66 17.96
C LYS A 1035 21.04 11.79 17.18
N ARG A 1036 21.33 10.81 16.31
CA ARG A 1036 22.51 10.88 15.43
C ARG A 1036 22.49 12.10 14.54
N VAL A 1037 21.38 12.38 13.86
CA VAL A 1037 21.26 13.56 13.00
C VAL A 1037 21.47 14.85 13.79
N LEU A 1038 20.89 14.98 15.00
CA LEU A 1038 21.13 16.15 15.85
C LEU A 1038 22.59 16.31 16.25
N GLN A 1039 23.29 15.22 16.59
CA GLN A 1039 24.71 15.24 16.91
C GLN A 1039 25.57 15.64 15.70
N HIS A 1040 25.27 15.12 14.51
CA HIS A 1040 25.95 15.52 13.28
C HIS A 1040 25.69 16.99 12.93
N ILE A 1041 24.48 17.49 13.14
CA ILE A 1041 24.16 18.92 12.97
C ILE A 1041 24.97 19.77 13.96
N GLN A 1042 25.00 19.40 15.24
CA GLN A 1042 25.78 20.13 16.25
C GLN A 1042 27.28 20.14 15.92
N LYS A 1043 27.82 19.02 15.46
CA LYS A 1043 29.21 18.91 14.98
C LYS A 1043 29.46 19.81 13.77
N ALA A 1044 28.58 19.77 12.76
CA ALA A 1044 28.69 20.61 11.58
C ALA A 1044 28.64 22.11 11.92
N LEU A 1045 27.76 22.50 12.86
CA LEU A 1045 27.70 23.87 13.39
C LEU A 1045 28.99 24.25 14.14
N ALA A 1046 29.55 23.33 14.93
CA ALA A 1046 30.83 23.54 15.62
C ALA A 1046 32.02 23.65 14.64
N ASP A 1047 31.95 22.96 13.50
CA ASP A 1047 32.93 23.03 12.40
C ASP A 1047 32.75 24.28 11.51
N GLY A 1048 31.80 25.17 11.84
CA GLY A 1048 31.60 26.46 11.18
C GLY A 1048 30.63 26.45 9.99
N LEU A 1049 29.99 25.31 9.68
CA LEU A 1049 28.92 25.25 8.68
C LEU A 1049 27.63 25.88 9.25
N THR A 1050 26.78 26.46 8.38
CA THR A 1050 25.54 27.10 8.83
C THR A 1050 24.34 26.69 7.98
N GLY A 1051 23.14 26.76 8.56
CA GLY A 1051 21.88 26.52 7.85
C GLY A 1051 21.84 25.19 7.09
N ASP A 1052 21.52 25.26 5.80
CA ASP A 1052 21.38 24.09 4.92
C ASP A 1052 22.69 23.34 4.68
N GLU A 1053 23.85 23.99 4.80
CA GLU A 1053 25.16 23.34 4.66
C GLU A 1053 25.40 22.35 5.79
N ALA A 1054 25.07 22.74 7.03
CA ALA A 1054 25.17 21.87 8.20
C ALA A 1054 24.20 20.68 8.10
N LEU A 1055 22.97 20.90 7.63
CA LEU A 1055 21.98 19.84 7.41
C LEU A 1055 22.42 18.85 6.31
N THR A 1056 23.05 19.35 5.25
CA THR A 1056 23.54 18.53 4.13
C THR A 1056 24.74 17.68 4.57
N ALA A 1057 25.69 18.27 5.28
CA ALA A 1057 26.83 17.54 5.85
C ALA A 1057 26.37 16.42 6.80
N ALA A 1058 25.42 16.74 7.69
CA ALA A 1058 24.84 15.76 8.61
C ALA A 1058 24.10 14.63 7.88
N PHE A 1059 23.39 14.95 6.79
CA PHE A 1059 22.77 13.95 5.93
C PHE A 1059 23.80 13.02 5.28
N GLU A 1060 24.88 13.56 4.71
CA GLU A 1060 25.90 12.76 4.03
C GLU A 1060 26.65 11.83 4.99
N GLU A 1061 26.97 12.30 6.20
CA GLU A 1061 27.62 11.50 7.23
C GLU A 1061 26.68 10.37 7.68
N ASN A 1062 25.40 10.66 7.91
CA ASN A 1062 24.39 9.67 8.29
C ASN A 1062 24.03 8.68 7.16
N ALA A 1063 24.09 9.10 5.88
CA ALA A 1063 23.77 8.26 4.74
C ALA A 1063 24.83 7.20 4.42
N ARG A 1064 26.07 7.39 4.87
CA ARG A 1064 27.21 6.47 4.67
C ARG A 1064 27.34 5.41 5.75
N ASP A 1065 26.53 5.47 6.81
CA ASP A 1065 26.61 4.56 7.95
C ASP A 1065 26.03 3.16 7.63
N VAL A 1066 26.86 2.13 7.80
CA VAL A 1066 26.57 0.72 7.52
C VAL A 1066 25.49 0.14 8.44
N ALA A 1067 25.25 0.74 9.61
CA ALA A 1067 24.24 0.31 10.57
C ALA A 1067 22.79 0.37 10.02
N ARG A 1068 22.56 0.98 8.84
CA ARG A 1068 21.25 1.11 8.19
C ARG A 1068 20.83 -0.04 7.27
N ILE A 1069 21.71 -0.97 6.92
CA ILE A 1069 21.42 -1.96 5.87
C ILE A 1069 20.30 -2.94 6.31
N GLY A 1070 20.02 -3.07 7.61
CA GLY A 1070 18.89 -3.83 8.15
C GLY A 1070 17.68 -2.95 8.48
N GLY A 1071 17.00 -2.42 7.46
CA GLY A 1071 15.80 -1.57 7.61
C GLY A 1071 14.50 -2.30 7.98
N SER A 1072 14.54 -3.32 8.86
CA SER A 1072 13.36 -4.06 9.36
C SER A 1072 13.67 -5.16 10.37
#